data_AF-A0AAE9XSV3-F1
#
_entry.id   AF-A0AAE9XSV3-F1
#
_cell.length_a   1.000
_cell.length_b   1.000
_cell.length_c   1.000
_cell.angle_alpha   90.00
_cell.angle_beta   90.00
_cell.angle_gamma   90.00
#
_symmetry.space_group_name_H-M   'P 1'
#
loop_
_entity.id
_entity.type
_entity.pdbx_description
1 polymer ?
#
loop_
_entity_poly.entity_id
_entity_poly.type
_entity_poly.pdbx_seq_one_letter_code
_entity_poly.pdbx_strand_id
1 'polypeptide(L)'
;MPAYRTPDIYIEEIPLFPPSIAEVETAIPIFIGHTRFAEYQGASLLKKPIKIRSLMEYHERFGRQPPACIGDIAINAQNKLESVRQVVSYNLYDSVSMFFMNGGGACYILSIGDFTLPSINASGAITKDKYIEGLQLAAKVDEVTLILMPDAVNLPDQSLYTVQQQALAQCNTLMDRFAIFDLYEYEDAGGTSGWEKGVQEFRDKVGINYLKYGAAYTPYLVADMDRPLGFAHFQSRITKNKVPVQLEDLTDDASIVDLIRDTSEANDTATRMSTVTYGNLAPTSPLVNVMPNLVSSQQTSDLEAFVAGYKIPDPPAGVTPDPNAPKPARPKTLQELYNQISAALRSVKKDADQKPILGSLQDLTFKVLTDVVMAKWLMSDANADAVRQHVNDHLASFIEDLVASGSSDYPQIFADILGRIDTLYKAAGLTKPAADDDAAKLGNLGRAIYALSKSAKPTGVTASTADQKAQTDTLFRAALRLISSVQTGAYRHLNNLEQSLRKLFPLYNNIVERAERVVRTMPPSGAIAGLYAAVDRDRGVWKAPANVSLASVSALTHQIDSFGQESLNIDVTGGKSVNAIRPFVGKGFLVWGARTLMGNDNEWRYISVRRFFNMVEESVKKSTYWAVFEPNDSNLWMKVKSSIEAYLHEKRMQGALAGVTDKDAFVVNVGLNSTMTAQDILEGRLIIEIKMAVVRPAEFIIMRFMHKMQES
;
A
#
# COMPACT_ATOMS: atom_id res chain seq x y z
N MET A 1 59.63 4.53 -20.73
CA MET A 1 59.84 4.60 -22.20
C MET A 1 60.36 3.24 -22.66
N PRO A 2 59.89 2.69 -23.77
CA PRO A 2 60.47 1.50 -24.36
C PRO A 2 61.89 1.78 -24.87
N ALA A 3 62.74 0.75 -24.86
CA ALA A 3 64.10 0.83 -25.36
C ALA A 3 64.15 0.29 -26.80
N TYR A 4 64.06 1.19 -27.78
CA TYR A 4 64.23 0.86 -29.19
C TYR A 4 65.66 0.34 -29.43
N ARG A 5 65.79 -0.89 -29.98
CA ARG A 5 67.09 -1.57 -30.16
C ARG A 5 67.51 -1.79 -31.62
N THR A 6 66.62 -1.48 -32.56
CA THR A 6 66.87 -1.57 -34.01
C THR A 6 66.35 -0.30 -34.71
N PRO A 7 66.99 0.15 -35.80
CA PRO A 7 66.46 1.23 -36.63
C PRO A 7 65.29 0.71 -37.47
N ASP A 8 64.07 1.05 -37.07
CA ASP A 8 62.82 0.70 -37.75
C ASP A 8 61.74 1.76 -37.44
N ILE A 9 60.59 1.71 -38.11
CA ILE A 9 59.45 2.61 -37.86
C ILE A 9 58.57 2.03 -36.76
N TYR A 10 58.61 2.65 -35.59
CA TYR A 10 57.74 2.31 -34.45
C TYR A 10 56.47 3.17 -34.47
N ILE A 11 55.32 2.52 -34.24
CA ILE A 11 54.01 3.17 -34.05
C ILE A 11 53.61 2.93 -32.60
N GLU A 12 53.33 3.99 -31.85
CA GLU A 12 52.80 3.91 -30.48
C GLU A 12 51.39 4.51 -30.43
N GLU A 13 50.41 3.72 -29.99
CA GLU A 13 49.08 4.24 -29.63
C GLU A 13 49.13 4.86 -28.25
N ILE A 14 49.40 6.18 -28.19
CA ILE A 14 49.26 6.97 -26.97
C ILE A 14 47.78 7.40 -26.85
N PRO A 15 46.99 6.88 -25.91
CA PRO A 15 45.59 7.30 -25.73
C PRO A 15 45.55 8.76 -25.27
N LEU A 16 45.21 9.65 -26.21
CA LEU A 16 45.29 11.09 -26.04
C LEU A 16 44.12 11.67 -25.23
N PHE A 17 42.98 11.00 -25.23
CA PHE A 17 41.75 11.43 -24.56
C PHE A 17 41.66 10.82 -23.16
N PRO A 18 41.34 11.61 -22.11
CA PRO A 18 40.96 11.05 -20.82
C PRO A 18 39.59 10.35 -20.93
N PRO A 19 39.27 9.41 -20.03
CA PRO A 19 37.93 8.83 -19.98
C PRO A 19 36.86 9.91 -19.72
N SER A 20 35.72 9.76 -20.36
CA SER A 20 34.55 10.62 -20.18
C SER A 20 33.91 10.41 -18.80
N ILE A 21 33.43 11.49 -18.19
CA ILE A 21 32.64 11.41 -16.95
C ILE A 21 31.26 10.83 -17.25
N ALA A 22 30.89 9.77 -16.54
CA ALA A 22 29.53 9.23 -16.56
C ALA A 22 28.66 9.96 -15.53
N GLU A 23 27.49 10.41 -15.95
CA GLU A 23 26.48 11.00 -15.06
C GLU A 23 25.81 9.93 -14.20
N VAL A 24 25.61 10.21 -12.92
CA VAL A 24 24.90 9.31 -11.99
C VAL A 24 23.40 9.55 -11.97
N GLU A 25 22.65 8.49 -11.73
CA GLU A 25 21.20 8.51 -11.49
C GLU A 25 20.85 9.51 -10.37
N THR A 26 19.96 10.47 -10.64
CA THR A 26 19.73 11.62 -9.76
C THR A 26 18.59 11.43 -8.76
N ALA A 27 17.66 10.53 -9.04
CA ALA A 27 16.38 10.40 -8.33
C ALA A 27 15.98 8.94 -8.04
N ILE A 28 16.88 8.17 -7.43
CA ILE A 28 16.58 6.83 -6.90
C ILE A 28 16.30 6.95 -5.39
N PRO A 29 15.02 6.92 -4.97
CA PRO A 29 14.68 6.94 -3.56
C PRO A 29 14.83 5.60 -2.87
N ILE A 30 15.19 5.65 -1.59
CA ILE A 30 14.89 4.60 -0.63
C ILE A 30 13.67 4.96 0.22
N PHE A 31 12.72 4.05 0.29
CA PHE A 31 11.54 4.11 1.14
C PHE A 31 11.76 3.24 2.38
N ILE A 32 11.83 3.85 3.56
CA ILE A 32 12.03 3.17 4.84
C ILE A 32 10.70 3.16 5.62
N GLY A 33 10.22 1.97 5.99
CA GLY A 33 8.96 1.81 6.73
C GLY A 33 8.56 0.35 6.92
N HIS A 34 7.29 0.11 7.23
CA HIS A 34 6.74 -1.21 7.52
C HIS A 34 5.95 -1.76 6.33
N THR A 35 6.06 -3.07 6.12
CA THR A 35 5.47 -3.79 4.97
C THR A 35 4.48 -4.85 5.45
N ARG A 36 3.68 -5.47 4.58
CA ARG A 36 2.77 -6.56 5.01
C ARG A 36 3.54 -7.84 5.37
N PHE A 37 4.61 -8.09 4.64
CA PHE A 37 5.64 -9.11 4.90
C PHE A 37 6.94 -8.62 4.27
N ALA A 38 8.05 -9.34 4.45
CA ALA A 38 9.31 -9.04 3.76
C ALA A 38 10.01 -10.37 3.45
N GLU A 39 9.61 -10.99 2.34
CA GLU A 39 10.06 -12.33 1.94
C GLU A 39 9.98 -12.48 0.41
N TYR A 40 10.92 -13.22 -0.17
CA TYR A 40 10.87 -13.63 -1.56
C TYR A 40 11.50 -15.01 -1.72
N GLN A 41 10.80 -15.93 -2.39
CA GLN A 41 11.26 -17.31 -2.66
C GLN A 41 11.75 -18.07 -1.39
N GLY A 42 11.13 -17.85 -0.23
CA GLY A 42 11.52 -18.46 1.05
C GLY A 42 12.66 -17.74 1.79
N ALA A 43 13.21 -16.65 1.24
CA ALA A 43 14.27 -15.86 1.84
C ALA A 43 13.73 -14.53 2.40
N SER A 44 13.99 -14.24 3.67
CA SER A 44 13.56 -12.97 4.27
C SER A 44 14.30 -11.76 3.69
N LEU A 45 13.54 -10.71 3.40
CA LEU A 45 13.97 -9.39 2.92
C LEU A 45 13.96 -8.33 4.03
N LEU A 46 13.57 -8.69 5.26
CA LEU A 46 13.53 -7.77 6.40
C LEU A 46 14.93 -7.17 6.64
N LYS A 47 14.99 -5.85 6.87
CA LYS A 47 16.24 -5.07 7.06
C LYS A 47 17.24 -5.15 5.90
N LYS A 48 16.77 -5.47 4.68
CA LYS A 48 17.58 -5.44 3.45
C LYS A 48 17.01 -4.40 2.49
N PRO A 49 17.81 -3.46 1.96
CA PRO A 49 17.38 -2.59 0.87
C PRO A 49 17.21 -3.39 -0.42
N ILE A 50 15.98 -3.46 -0.96
CA ILE A 50 15.67 -4.20 -2.19
C ILE A 50 15.24 -3.24 -3.28
N LYS A 51 15.96 -3.23 -4.41
CA LYS A 51 15.59 -2.48 -5.61
C LYS A 51 14.37 -3.11 -6.28
N ILE A 52 13.37 -2.30 -6.62
CA ILE A 52 12.19 -2.65 -7.42
C ILE A 52 12.08 -1.68 -8.60
N ARG A 53 11.43 -2.09 -9.70
CA ARG A 53 11.10 -1.24 -10.85
C ARG A 53 9.60 -1.09 -11.08
N SER A 54 8.76 -1.76 -10.28
CA SER A 54 7.31 -1.71 -10.43
C SER A 54 6.58 -2.02 -9.11
N LEU A 55 5.32 -1.58 -9.02
CA LEU A 55 4.42 -1.95 -7.91
C LEU A 55 4.10 -3.46 -7.91
N MET A 56 4.26 -4.17 -9.04
CA MET A 56 4.11 -5.64 -9.08
C MET A 56 5.24 -6.35 -8.32
N GLU A 57 6.49 -5.91 -8.49
CA GLU A 57 7.62 -6.40 -7.68
C GLU A 57 7.45 -6.06 -6.19
N TYR A 58 6.80 -4.95 -5.85
CA TYR A 58 6.41 -4.65 -4.47
C TYR A 58 5.40 -5.68 -3.96
N HIS A 59 4.31 -5.93 -4.72
CA HIS A 59 3.26 -6.89 -4.33
C HIS A 59 3.81 -8.29 -4.06
N GLU A 60 4.76 -8.74 -4.88
CA GLU A 60 5.38 -10.06 -4.79
C GLU A 60 6.31 -10.22 -3.56
N ARG A 61 6.98 -9.14 -3.12
CA ARG A 61 8.05 -9.17 -2.11
C ARG A 61 7.67 -8.59 -0.74
N PHE A 62 6.69 -7.70 -0.73
CA PHE A 62 6.30 -6.89 0.44
C PHE A 62 4.78 -6.87 0.70
N GLY A 63 3.98 -7.38 -0.24
CA GLY A 63 2.53 -7.47 -0.17
C GLY A 63 1.80 -6.19 -0.62
N ARG A 64 0.58 -6.01 -0.12
CA ARG A 64 -0.32 -4.90 -0.49
C ARG A 64 -0.61 -3.99 0.71
N GLN A 65 -1.35 -2.91 0.47
CA GLN A 65 -1.83 -1.95 1.48
C GLN A 65 -2.29 -2.59 2.80
N PRO A 66 -2.12 -1.88 3.93
CA PRO A 66 -2.72 -2.27 5.21
C PRO A 66 -4.26 -2.28 5.12
N PRO A 67 -4.94 -3.03 6.01
CA PRO A 67 -6.38 -2.88 6.20
C PRO A 67 -6.70 -1.47 6.75
N ALA A 68 -7.91 -0.98 6.47
CA ALA A 68 -8.34 0.33 6.93
C ALA A 68 -8.70 0.32 8.43
N CYS A 69 -7.85 0.92 9.27
CA CYS A 69 -7.98 0.90 10.73
C CYS A 69 -8.61 2.20 11.28
N ILE A 70 -9.92 2.33 11.14
CA ILE A 70 -10.73 3.36 11.83
C ILE A 70 -10.69 3.13 13.35
N GLY A 71 -10.49 4.19 14.11
CA GLY A 71 -10.53 4.21 15.58
C GLY A 71 -11.87 4.70 16.09
N ASP A 72 -11.84 5.51 17.14
CA ASP A 72 -13.02 6.10 17.77
C ASP A 72 -13.73 7.08 16.81
N ILE A 73 -15.05 7.01 16.74
CA ILE A 73 -15.92 7.94 16.00
C ILE A 73 -16.67 8.77 17.05
N ALA A 74 -16.42 10.08 17.08
CA ALA A 74 -17.02 10.98 18.07
C ALA A 74 -18.17 11.78 17.46
N ILE A 75 -19.35 11.71 18.09
CA ILE A 75 -20.51 12.52 17.77
C ILE A 75 -20.98 13.33 18.99
N ASN A 76 -21.55 14.49 18.73
CA ASN A 76 -22.03 15.39 19.77
C ASN A 76 -23.46 15.04 20.25
N ALA A 77 -23.96 15.79 21.23
CA ALA A 77 -25.30 15.62 21.78
C ALA A 77 -26.42 15.70 20.72
N GLN A 78 -26.23 16.50 19.66
CA GLN A 78 -27.18 16.72 18.55
C GLN A 78 -26.96 15.78 17.35
N ASN A 79 -26.33 14.62 17.55
CA ASN A 79 -26.05 13.62 16.49
C ASN A 79 -25.24 14.20 15.31
N LYS A 80 -24.43 15.24 15.52
CA LYS A 80 -23.47 15.74 14.52
C LYS A 80 -22.11 15.09 14.75
N LEU A 81 -21.45 14.69 13.64
CA LEU A 81 -20.08 14.20 13.65
C LEU A 81 -19.09 15.29 14.08
N GLU A 82 -18.22 14.96 15.05
CA GLU A 82 -17.12 15.81 15.51
C GLU A 82 -15.77 15.34 14.93
N SER A 83 -15.46 14.05 15.04
CA SER A 83 -14.22 13.47 14.50
C SER A 83 -14.34 11.99 14.17
N VAL A 84 -13.46 11.53 13.27
CA VAL A 84 -13.20 10.10 13.01
C VAL A 84 -11.71 9.90 13.17
N ARG A 85 -11.31 9.19 14.23
CA ARG A 85 -9.91 8.90 14.49
C ARG A 85 -9.41 7.77 13.58
N GLN A 86 -8.15 7.80 13.18
CA GLN A 86 -7.42 6.63 12.66
C GLN A 86 -6.50 6.09 13.76
N VAL A 87 -6.39 4.75 13.90
CA VAL A 87 -5.62 4.15 15.00
C VAL A 87 -4.11 4.20 14.71
N VAL A 88 -3.70 3.75 13.52
CA VAL A 88 -2.35 3.80 12.96
C VAL A 88 -2.47 3.92 11.44
N SER A 89 -1.59 4.66 10.78
CA SER A 89 -1.46 4.63 9.30
C SER A 89 -0.09 4.11 8.88
N TYR A 90 -0.05 2.96 8.22
CA TYR A 90 1.13 2.53 7.48
C TYR A 90 1.00 3.07 6.04
N ASN A 91 1.77 4.11 5.75
CA ASN A 91 1.72 4.92 4.54
C ASN A 91 2.65 4.40 3.45
N LEU A 92 3.65 3.57 3.79
CA LEU A 92 4.72 3.10 2.90
C LEU A 92 4.22 2.59 1.55
N TYR A 93 3.19 1.74 1.56
CA TYR A 93 2.61 1.18 0.33
C TYR A 93 2.02 2.27 -0.58
N ASP A 94 1.29 3.20 0.00
CA ASP A 94 0.58 4.25 -0.73
C ASP A 94 1.56 5.32 -1.23
N SER A 95 2.56 5.68 -0.44
CA SER A 95 3.67 6.55 -0.86
C SER A 95 4.48 5.95 -2.01
N VAL A 96 4.73 4.64 -2.01
CA VAL A 96 5.37 3.93 -3.14
C VAL A 96 4.45 3.86 -4.36
N SER A 97 3.14 3.67 -4.16
CA SER A 97 2.15 3.69 -5.24
C SER A 97 2.07 5.08 -5.89
N MET A 98 1.97 6.14 -5.08
CA MET A 98 1.97 7.54 -5.51
C MET A 98 3.28 7.93 -6.21
N PHE A 99 4.42 7.40 -5.78
CA PHE A 99 5.70 7.56 -6.48
C PHE A 99 5.62 7.04 -7.93
N PHE A 100 5.16 5.81 -8.14
CA PHE A 100 4.98 5.27 -9.49
C PHE A 100 3.92 6.05 -10.30
N MET A 101 2.80 6.43 -9.67
CA MET A 101 1.74 7.21 -10.32
C MET A 101 2.21 8.61 -10.76
N ASN A 102 3.17 9.21 -10.04
CA ASN A 102 3.75 10.52 -10.36
C ASN A 102 5.01 10.42 -11.24
N GLY A 103 5.23 9.29 -11.93
CA GLY A 103 6.29 9.12 -12.93
C GLY A 103 7.63 8.59 -12.40
N GLY A 104 7.64 8.05 -11.18
CA GLY A 104 8.80 7.44 -10.53
C GLY A 104 9.38 6.23 -11.27
N GLY A 105 10.71 6.15 -11.26
CA GLY A 105 11.49 5.05 -11.88
C GLY A 105 11.78 3.90 -10.93
N ALA A 106 13.03 3.43 -10.91
CA ALA A 106 13.46 2.42 -9.94
C ALA A 106 13.61 3.02 -8.53
N CYS A 107 13.24 2.26 -7.50
CA CYS A 107 13.41 2.67 -6.10
C CYS A 107 13.84 1.49 -5.22
N TYR A 108 14.35 1.79 -4.04
CA TYR A 108 14.66 0.81 -3.00
C TYR A 108 13.57 0.80 -1.93
N ILE A 109 13.14 -0.40 -1.53
CA ILE A 109 12.30 -0.61 -0.35
C ILE A 109 13.17 -1.17 0.78
N LEU A 110 13.07 -0.59 1.97
CA LEU A 110 13.70 -1.09 3.18
C LEU A 110 12.63 -1.32 4.24
N SER A 111 12.18 -2.58 4.33
CA SER A 111 11.30 -3.04 5.41
C SER A 111 12.06 -3.05 6.74
N ILE A 112 11.59 -2.25 7.70
CA ILE A 112 12.10 -2.20 9.09
C ILE A 112 11.18 -2.92 10.09
N GLY A 113 10.11 -3.54 9.59
CA GLY A 113 9.13 -4.30 10.35
C GLY A 113 7.93 -4.67 9.49
N ASP A 114 7.07 -5.55 10.01
CA ASP A 114 5.76 -5.83 9.45
C ASP A 114 4.66 -4.96 10.08
N PHE A 115 3.51 -4.91 9.42
CA PHE A 115 2.24 -4.55 10.06
C PHE A 115 1.36 -5.78 10.22
N THR A 116 0.81 -5.96 11.42
CA THR A 116 -0.01 -7.12 11.78
C THR A 116 -1.47 -6.92 11.39
N LEU A 117 -2.11 -7.99 10.89
CA LEU A 117 -3.55 -8.04 10.60
C LEU A 117 -4.34 -8.35 11.89
N PRO A 118 -5.66 -8.10 11.94
CA PRO A 118 -6.30 -7.04 12.74
C PRO A 118 -6.42 -7.31 14.26
N SER A 119 -5.38 -7.85 14.89
CA SER A 119 -5.26 -7.77 16.35
C SER A 119 -4.93 -6.34 16.75
N ILE A 120 -5.91 -5.67 17.35
CA ILE A 120 -5.86 -4.25 17.77
C ILE A 120 -4.74 -3.97 18.80
N ASN A 121 -4.11 -5.03 19.34
CA ASN A 121 -3.07 -4.98 20.36
C ASN A 121 -1.74 -5.65 19.93
N ALA A 122 -1.56 -6.06 18.66
CA ALA A 122 -0.40 -6.84 18.21
C ALA A 122 0.88 -6.01 17.96
N SER A 123 1.53 -5.56 19.04
CA SER A 123 2.98 -5.50 19.26
C SER A 123 3.92 -5.27 18.04
N GLY A 124 3.58 -4.32 17.16
CA GLY A 124 4.35 -3.95 15.96
C GLY A 124 5.02 -2.58 16.02
N ALA A 125 5.12 -1.98 17.22
CA ALA A 125 5.35 -0.55 17.46
C ALA A 125 6.32 0.14 16.47
N ILE A 126 5.88 1.29 15.96
CA ILE A 126 6.68 2.20 15.14
C ILE A 126 7.62 2.93 16.12
N THR A 127 8.89 2.53 16.17
CA THR A 127 9.91 3.08 17.07
C THR A 127 11.01 3.78 16.30
N LYS A 128 11.61 4.82 16.88
CA LYS A 128 12.65 5.63 16.24
C LYS A 128 13.90 4.81 15.89
N ASP A 129 14.23 3.83 16.73
CA ASP A 129 15.47 3.08 16.64
C ASP A 129 15.48 2.17 15.39
N LYS A 130 14.30 1.66 14.99
CA LYS A 130 14.11 0.96 13.70
C LYS A 130 14.47 1.85 12.50
N TYR A 131 14.14 3.15 12.53
CA TYR A 131 14.51 4.07 11.45
C TYR A 131 15.98 4.47 11.50
N ILE A 132 16.57 4.62 12.68
CA ILE A 132 18.01 4.91 12.82
C ILE A 132 18.83 3.72 12.29
N GLU A 133 18.45 2.49 12.60
CA GLU A 133 19.01 1.29 11.99
C GLU A 133 18.74 1.23 10.47
N GLY A 134 17.52 1.60 10.04
CA GLY A 134 17.16 1.70 8.63
C GLY A 134 18.04 2.68 7.84
N LEU A 135 18.34 3.85 8.40
CA LEU A 135 19.24 4.85 7.83
C LEU A 135 20.68 4.28 7.70
N GLN A 136 21.19 3.63 8.75
CA GLN A 136 22.50 2.95 8.73
C GLN A 136 22.59 1.81 7.69
N LEU A 137 21.48 1.15 7.38
CA LEU A 137 21.38 0.15 6.32
C LEU A 137 21.28 0.80 4.93
N ALA A 138 20.49 1.87 4.80
CA ALA A 138 20.39 2.66 3.58
C ALA A 138 21.73 3.27 3.15
N ALA A 139 22.54 3.73 4.12
CA ALA A 139 23.88 4.30 3.89
C ALA A 139 24.85 3.37 3.17
N LYS A 140 24.59 2.05 3.15
CA LYS A 140 25.43 1.02 2.50
C LYS A 140 25.08 0.81 1.02
N VAL A 141 24.05 1.49 0.51
CA VAL A 141 23.58 1.37 -0.89
C VAL A 141 24.02 2.59 -1.68
N ASP A 142 24.98 2.40 -2.58
CA ASP A 142 25.67 3.46 -3.33
C ASP A 142 24.80 4.17 -4.40
N GLU A 143 23.71 3.55 -4.85
CA GLU A 143 22.79 4.13 -5.85
C GLU A 143 21.71 5.07 -5.26
N VAL A 144 21.60 5.21 -3.94
CA VAL A 144 20.44 5.87 -3.29
C VAL A 144 20.68 7.37 -3.12
N THR A 145 19.98 8.19 -3.92
CA THR A 145 20.09 9.66 -3.86
C THR A 145 18.97 10.35 -3.09
N LEU A 146 17.80 9.71 -2.89
CA LEU A 146 16.70 10.28 -2.12
C LEU A 146 16.36 9.42 -0.89
N ILE A 147 16.09 10.06 0.25
CA ILE A 147 15.66 9.36 1.49
C ILE A 147 14.22 9.76 1.84
N LEU A 148 13.34 8.77 1.95
CA LEU A 148 11.93 8.91 2.33
C LEU A 148 11.57 7.97 3.49
N MET A 149 10.75 8.48 4.42
CA MET A 149 10.35 7.78 5.65
C MET A 149 8.86 8.02 5.96
N PRO A 150 7.92 7.67 5.05
CA PRO A 150 6.52 8.11 5.11
C PRO A 150 5.74 7.54 6.31
N ASP A 151 6.20 6.44 6.90
CA ASP A 151 5.61 5.88 8.12
C ASP A 151 6.08 6.61 9.40
N ALA A 152 7.20 7.35 9.34
CA ALA A 152 7.83 7.96 10.51
C ALA A 152 6.98 9.09 11.11
N VAL A 153 6.01 9.63 10.37
CA VAL A 153 5.06 10.65 10.86
C VAL A 153 4.16 10.14 11.97
N ASN A 154 4.03 8.81 12.11
CA ASN A 154 3.31 8.14 13.20
C ASN A 154 4.18 7.92 14.47
N LEU A 155 5.42 8.42 14.50
CA LEU A 155 6.31 8.28 15.66
C LEU A 155 5.85 9.17 16.82
N PRO A 156 5.74 8.63 18.05
CA PRO A 156 5.34 9.41 19.22
C PRO A 156 6.45 10.36 19.72
N ASP A 157 6.06 11.31 20.57
CA ASP A 157 6.93 12.07 21.46
C ASP A 157 8.18 12.66 20.78
N GLN A 158 7.96 13.46 19.74
CA GLN A 158 8.99 14.19 18.97
C GLN A 158 9.98 13.31 18.20
N SER A 159 9.85 11.99 18.24
CA SER A 159 10.81 11.04 17.67
C SER A 159 10.98 11.16 16.15
N LEU A 160 9.96 11.65 15.44
CA LEU A 160 10.03 12.04 14.02
C LEU A 160 11.22 12.97 13.74
N TYR A 161 11.37 14.03 14.54
CA TYR A 161 12.38 15.05 14.30
C TYR A 161 13.81 14.54 14.55
N THR A 162 14.00 13.64 15.52
CA THR A 162 15.28 12.94 15.71
C THR A 162 15.65 12.10 14.47
N VAL A 163 14.68 11.40 13.89
CA VAL A 163 14.90 10.60 12.67
C VAL A 163 15.20 11.49 11.46
N GLN A 164 14.51 12.63 11.31
CA GLN A 164 14.79 13.62 10.27
C GLN A 164 16.18 14.25 10.43
N GLN A 165 16.60 14.59 11.65
CA GLN A 165 17.96 15.09 11.95
C GLN A 165 19.04 14.07 11.55
N GLN A 166 18.84 12.78 11.83
CA GLN A 166 19.78 11.72 11.43
C GLN A 166 19.84 11.54 9.91
N ALA A 167 18.71 11.63 9.19
CA ALA A 167 18.70 11.63 7.73
C ALA A 167 19.48 12.82 7.15
N LEU A 168 19.30 14.04 7.70
CA LEU A 168 20.10 15.22 7.31
C LEU A 168 21.60 15.04 7.57
N ALA A 169 21.97 14.47 8.72
CA ALA A 169 23.36 14.17 9.05
C ALA A 169 23.98 13.17 8.07
N GLN A 170 23.28 12.08 7.75
CA GLN A 170 23.71 11.11 6.73
C GLN A 170 23.89 11.75 5.35
N CYS A 171 22.96 12.61 4.91
CA CYS A 171 23.10 13.32 3.64
C CYS A 171 24.34 14.23 3.63
N ASN A 172 24.68 14.86 4.76
CA ASN A 172 25.91 15.65 4.87
C ASN A 172 27.19 14.79 4.91
N THR A 173 27.16 13.60 5.51
CA THR A 173 28.30 12.69 5.56
C THR A 173 28.63 12.08 4.20
N LEU A 174 27.61 11.75 3.40
CA LEU A 174 27.78 11.05 2.13
C LEU A 174 27.77 11.99 0.90
N MET A 175 27.11 13.16 1.01
CA MET A 175 26.99 14.25 0.02
C MET A 175 26.29 13.92 -1.31
N ASP A 176 26.10 12.64 -1.62
CA ASP A 176 25.25 12.08 -2.69
C ASP A 176 23.74 12.32 -2.45
N ARG A 177 23.26 12.33 -1.19
CA ARG A 177 21.81 12.25 -0.88
C ARG A 177 21.09 13.56 -0.57
N PHE A 178 19.78 13.48 -0.70
CA PHE A 178 18.83 14.52 -0.33
C PHE A 178 17.59 13.90 0.33
N ALA A 179 17.12 14.46 1.44
CA ALA A 179 15.99 13.94 2.19
C ALA A 179 14.69 14.68 1.85
N ILE A 180 13.58 13.95 1.70
CA ILE A 180 12.24 14.53 1.49
C ILE A 180 11.42 14.24 2.75
N PHE A 181 10.93 15.29 3.39
CA PHE A 181 10.26 15.22 4.68
C PHE A 181 8.79 15.59 4.64
N ASP A 182 8.02 14.81 5.37
CA ASP A 182 6.63 15.07 5.74
C ASP A 182 6.59 15.72 7.13
N LEU A 183 5.57 16.52 7.40
CA LEU A 183 5.35 17.19 8.67
C LEU A 183 4.21 16.51 9.44
N TYR A 184 4.21 16.63 10.77
CA TYR A 184 3.06 16.21 11.56
C TYR A 184 1.88 17.16 11.32
N GLU A 185 0.73 16.66 10.86
CA GLU A 185 -0.50 17.44 10.75
C GLU A 185 -1.35 17.33 12.04
N TYR A 186 -1.85 18.46 12.53
CA TYR A 186 -2.80 18.52 13.63
C TYR A 186 -4.22 18.74 13.11
N GLU A 187 -5.19 18.01 13.66
CA GLU A 187 -6.60 18.41 13.63
C GLU A 187 -6.90 19.24 14.90
N ASP A 188 -7.46 20.43 14.74
CA ASP A 188 -7.88 21.29 15.84
C ASP A 188 -9.27 20.88 16.37
N ALA A 189 -9.62 21.40 17.56
CA ALA A 189 -10.84 21.07 18.32
C ALA A 189 -12.18 21.50 17.69
N GLY A 190 -12.22 21.73 16.38
CA GLY A 190 -13.42 21.96 15.56
C GLY A 190 -13.38 21.28 14.18
N GLY A 191 -12.40 20.42 13.91
CA GLY A 191 -12.21 19.79 12.59
C GLY A 191 -11.50 20.67 11.55
N THR A 192 -11.07 21.88 11.95
CA THR A 192 -10.13 22.71 11.18
C THR A 192 -8.72 22.11 11.25
N SER A 193 -7.92 22.34 10.21
CA SER A 193 -6.52 21.92 10.12
C SER A 193 -5.59 22.87 10.88
N GLY A 194 -4.92 22.38 11.93
CA GLY A 194 -3.86 23.11 12.64
C GLY A 194 -2.49 22.94 11.97
N TRP A 195 -2.41 23.13 10.65
CA TRP A 195 -1.21 22.86 9.86
C TRP A 195 -0.07 23.84 10.18
N GLU A 196 -0.41 25.08 10.57
CA GLU A 196 0.53 26.12 11.00
C GLU A 196 1.31 25.65 12.24
N LYS A 197 0.63 24.97 13.17
CA LYS A 197 1.26 24.37 14.36
C LYS A 197 2.22 23.25 13.99
N GLY A 198 1.86 22.41 13.01
CA GLY A 198 2.74 21.35 12.49
C GLY A 198 4.00 21.91 11.82
N VAL A 199 3.85 22.99 11.05
CA VAL A 199 4.96 23.75 10.45
C VAL A 199 5.85 24.39 11.50
N GLN A 200 5.26 25.05 12.51
CA GLN A 200 6.02 25.69 13.57
C GLN A 200 6.80 24.67 14.41
N GLU A 201 6.16 23.57 14.80
CA GLU A 201 6.82 22.50 15.55
C GLU A 201 7.97 21.86 14.75
N PHE A 202 7.77 21.62 13.44
CA PHE A 202 8.85 21.17 12.55
C PHE A 202 10.01 22.17 12.50
N ARG A 203 9.73 23.47 12.38
CA ARG A 203 10.75 24.53 12.38
C ARG A 203 11.55 24.56 13.68
N ASP A 204 10.89 24.40 14.81
CA ASP A 204 11.53 24.42 16.12
C ASP A 204 12.37 23.16 16.36
N LYS A 205 11.89 21.97 15.93
CA LYS A 205 12.46 20.67 16.31
C LYS A 205 13.36 20.01 15.27
N VAL A 206 13.31 20.35 13.98
CA VAL A 206 14.24 19.78 12.97
C VAL A 206 15.69 20.27 13.16
N GLY A 207 15.92 21.28 14.00
CA GLY A 207 17.25 21.83 14.30
C GLY A 207 17.72 22.85 13.25
N ILE A 208 19.04 23.06 13.17
CA ILE A 208 19.69 24.01 12.25
C ILE A 208 20.82 23.41 11.40
N ASN A 209 21.20 22.15 11.66
CA ASN A 209 22.33 21.51 11.00
C ASN A 209 21.92 20.96 9.63
N TYR A 210 22.81 21.07 8.66
CA TYR A 210 22.75 20.37 7.36
C TYR A 210 21.48 20.63 6.51
N LEU A 211 20.71 21.69 6.83
CA LEU A 211 19.40 22.02 6.23
C LEU A 211 19.40 22.10 4.68
N LYS A 212 20.56 22.32 4.04
CA LYS A 212 20.68 22.31 2.57
C LYS A 212 20.34 20.97 1.93
N TYR A 213 20.47 19.86 2.66
CA TYR A 213 20.23 18.50 2.14
C TYR A 213 18.79 17.99 2.35
N GLY A 214 17.85 18.85 2.75
CA GLY A 214 16.45 18.46 2.92
C GLY A 214 15.48 19.42 2.25
N ALA A 215 14.27 18.93 1.97
CA ALA A 215 13.09 19.73 1.70
C ALA A 215 11.87 19.11 2.39
N ALA A 216 10.98 19.95 2.92
CA ALA A 216 9.73 19.52 3.53
C ALA A 216 8.52 20.03 2.73
N TYR A 217 7.41 19.29 2.77
CA TYR A 217 6.23 19.54 1.94
C TYR A 217 4.92 19.49 2.75
N THR A 218 4.02 20.44 2.48
CA THR A 218 2.71 20.59 3.15
C THR A 218 1.68 21.14 2.17
N PRO A 219 0.38 20.79 2.27
CA PRO A 219 -0.24 19.86 3.21
C PRO A 219 -0.23 18.42 2.68
N TYR A 220 -0.84 17.50 3.43
CA TYR A 220 -1.07 16.12 3.02
C TYR A 220 -2.08 16.02 1.87
N LEU A 221 -1.96 14.90 1.14
CA LEU A 221 -2.74 14.59 -0.05
C LEU A 221 -3.91 13.67 0.34
N VAL A 222 -5.10 13.94 -0.18
CA VAL A 222 -6.19 12.95 -0.23
C VAL A 222 -6.11 12.28 -1.60
N ALA A 223 -5.63 11.04 -1.62
CA ALA A 223 -5.34 10.33 -2.87
C ALA A 223 -6.52 9.52 -3.39
N ASP A 224 -6.62 9.39 -4.71
CA ASP A 224 -7.63 8.58 -5.40
C ASP A 224 -7.23 7.10 -5.45
N MET A 225 -7.02 6.55 -4.25
CA MET A 225 -6.69 5.14 -4.03
C MET A 225 -7.87 4.42 -3.39
N ASP A 226 -8.29 3.30 -3.97
CA ASP A 226 -9.41 2.51 -3.43
C ASP A 226 -9.04 1.87 -2.09
N ARG A 227 -9.83 2.23 -1.07
CA ARG A 227 -9.72 1.79 0.31
C ARG A 227 -11.13 1.54 0.84
N PRO A 228 -11.76 0.41 0.45
CA PRO A 228 -13.18 0.19 0.68
C PRO A 228 -13.48 0.04 2.18
N LEU A 229 -14.13 1.06 2.74
CA LEU A 229 -14.76 0.99 4.05
C LEU A 229 -16.20 0.51 3.90
N GLY A 230 -16.65 -0.30 4.85
CA GLY A 230 -18.01 -0.81 4.95
C GLY A 230 -18.43 -1.11 6.39
N PHE A 231 -19.70 -1.43 6.59
CA PHE A 231 -20.43 -1.43 7.87
C PHE A 231 -19.64 -1.93 9.11
N ALA A 232 -18.95 -3.09 9.01
CA ALA A 232 -18.10 -3.65 10.06
C ALA A 232 -17.05 -2.69 10.67
N HIS A 233 -16.58 -1.69 9.91
CA HIS A 233 -15.60 -0.72 10.38
C HIS A 233 -16.21 0.29 11.37
N PHE A 234 -17.52 0.52 11.29
CA PHE A 234 -18.22 1.60 11.99
C PHE A 234 -19.07 1.10 13.17
N GLN A 235 -19.76 -0.04 13.01
CA GLN A 235 -20.86 -0.48 13.87
C GLN A 235 -20.56 -0.42 15.38
N SER A 236 -19.33 -0.75 15.80
CA SER A 236 -18.92 -0.87 17.20
C SER A 236 -17.94 0.22 17.66
N ARG A 237 -17.84 1.36 16.95
CA ARG A 237 -16.82 2.41 17.22
C ARG A 237 -17.40 3.80 17.50
N ILE A 238 -18.72 3.94 17.57
CA ILE A 238 -19.39 5.23 17.73
C ILE A 238 -19.51 5.59 19.22
N THR A 239 -19.15 6.83 19.55
CA THR A 239 -19.26 7.39 20.89
C THR A 239 -19.99 8.73 20.85
N LYS A 240 -21.05 8.86 21.65
CA LYS A 240 -21.82 10.10 21.83
C LYS A 240 -21.39 10.74 23.13
N ASN A 241 -20.82 11.95 23.08
CA ASN A 241 -20.23 12.63 24.25
C ASN A 241 -19.24 11.73 25.04
N LYS A 242 -18.42 10.92 24.34
CA LYS A 242 -17.49 9.91 24.88
C LYS A 242 -18.11 8.65 25.53
N VAL A 243 -19.44 8.48 25.47
CA VAL A 243 -20.12 7.23 25.86
C VAL A 243 -20.34 6.36 24.61
N PRO A 244 -19.97 5.07 24.60
CA PRO A 244 -20.28 4.17 23.48
C PRO A 244 -21.79 4.07 23.23
N VAL A 245 -22.19 4.05 21.95
CA VAL A 245 -23.58 3.96 21.49
C VAL A 245 -23.66 3.07 20.25
N GLN A 246 -24.79 2.38 20.05
CA GLN A 246 -25.05 1.66 18.80
C GLN A 246 -25.51 2.63 17.72
N LEU A 247 -25.37 2.22 16.45
CA LEU A 247 -25.87 3.02 15.32
C LEU A 247 -27.41 3.17 15.35
N GLU A 248 -28.11 2.19 15.96
CA GLU A 248 -29.56 2.18 16.16
C GLU A 248 -30.03 3.28 17.14
N ASP A 249 -29.24 3.60 18.17
CA ASP A 249 -29.54 4.62 19.20
C ASP A 249 -29.53 6.07 18.66
N LEU A 250 -29.31 6.26 17.36
CA LEU A 250 -29.00 7.54 16.72
C LEU A 250 -30.09 8.03 15.75
N THR A 251 -31.20 7.31 15.65
CA THR A 251 -32.35 7.66 14.82
C THR A 251 -33.67 7.18 15.45
N ASP A 252 -34.68 8.04 15.47
CA ASP A 252 -36.04 7.68 15.87
C ASP A 252 -36.85 7.06 14.69
N ASP A 253 -36.28 7.05 13.48
CA ASP A 253 -36.93 6.48 12.28
C ASP A 253 -36.82 4.95 12.27
N ALA A 254 -37.94 4.29 12.57
CA ALA A 254 -38.05 2.83 12.61
C ALA A 254 -37.72 2.12 11.27
N SER A 255 -37.80 2.81 10.12
CA SER A 255 -37.39 2.24 8.83
C SER A 255 -35.86 2.22 8.67
N ILE A 256 -35.18 3.21 9.25
CA ILE A 256 -33.71 3.24 9.31
C ILE A 256 -33.22 2.23 10.36
N VAL A 257 -33.90 2.07 11.50
CA VAL A 257 -33.56 1.03 12.50
C VAL A 257 -33.67 -0.38 11.92
N ASP A 258 -34.77 -0.72 11.22
CA ASP A 258 -34.90 -2.00 10.52
C ASP A 258 -33.76 -2.21 9.50
N LEU A 259 -33.40 -1.17 8.73
CA LEU A 259 -32.31 -1.24 7.76
C LEU A 259 -30.92 -1.39 8.39
N ILE A 260 -30.67 -0.79 9.57
CA ILE A 260 -29.42 -0.96 10.31
C ILE A 260 -29.28 -2.43 10.77
N ARG A 261 -30.33 -3.01 11.36
CA ARG A 261 -30.33 -4.42 11.79
C ARG A 261 -30.14 -5.36 10.60
N ASP A 262 -30.90 -5.17 9.52
CA ASP A 262 -30.79 -5.99 8.30
C ASP A 262 -29.37 -5.90 7.68
N THR A 263 -28.73 -4.72 7.75
CA THR A 263 -27.32 -4.53 7.33
C THR A 263 -26.35 -5.27 8.26
N SER A 264 -26.61 -5.27 9.56
CA SER A 264 -25.82 -6.01 10.57
C SER A 264 -25.90 -7.53 10.37
N GLU A 265 -27.11 -8.07 10.19
CA GLU A 265 -27.35 -9.50 9.88
C GLU A 265 -26.63 -9.92 8.58
N ALA A 266 -26.64 -9.06 7.55
CA ALA A 266 -25.90 -9.28 6.31
C ALA A 266 -24.37 -9.22 6.50
N ASN A 267 -23.88 -8.31 7.35
CA ASN A 267 -22.46 -8.13 7.65
C ASN A 267 -21.89 -9.34 8.41
N ASP A 268 -22.61 -9.85 9.41
CA ASP A 268 -22.23 -11.06 10.13
C ASP A 268 -22.33 -12.30 9.23
N THR A 269 -23.32 -12.35 8.32
CA THR A 269 -23.44 -13.42 7.33
C THR A 269 -22.24 -13.45 6.39
N ALA A 270 -21.82 -12.30 5.85
CA ALA A 270 -20.65 -12.16 4.98
C ALA A 270 -19.33 -12.46 5.72
N THR A 271 -19.21 -12.00 6.97
CA THR A 271 -18.05 -12.30 7.85
C THR A 271 -17.96 -13.80 8.14
N ARG A 272 -19.08 -14.46 8.45
CA ARG A 272 -19.19 -15.93 8.59
C ARG A 272 -19.09 -16.68 7.24
N MET A 273 -18.83 -16.02 6.12
CA MET A 273 -18.45 -16.64 4.84
C MET A 273 -16.98 -16.39 4.51
N SER A 274 -16.38 -15.26 4.90
CA SER A 274 -14.97 -14.96 4.65
C SER A 274 -14.02 -15.94 5.36
N THR A 275 -14.41 -16.39 6.57
CA THR A 275 -13.67 -17.38 7.39
C THR A 275 -13.57 -18.75 6.74
N VAL A 276 -14.50 -19.10 5.83
CA VAL A 276 -14.48 -20.36 5.06
C VAL A 276 -13.34 -20.37 4.04
N THR A 277 -12.92 -19.21 3.54
CA THR A 277 -12.07 -19.09 2.35
C THR A 277 -10.56 -18.94 2.66
N TYR A 278 -10.18 -18.45 3.85
CA TYR A 278 -8.78 -18.06 4.14
C TYR A 278 -8.07 -18.85 5.25
N GLY A 279 -8.76 -19.71 6.01
CA GLY A 279 -8.19 -20.31 7.24
C GLY A 279 -7.05 -21.32 7.07
N ASN A 280 -6.76 -21.83 5.86
CA ASN A 280 -5.83 -22.97 5.68
C ASN A 280 -5.04 -23.01 4.35
N LEU A 281 -5.01 -21.93 3.55
CA LEU A 281 -4.18 -21.85 2.33
C LEU A 281 -3.08 -20.80 2.49
N ALA A 282 -1.84 -21.26 2.62
CA ALA A 282 -0.68 -20.39 2.72
C ALA A 282 -0.48 -19.56 1.43
N PRO A 283 0.06 -18.32 1.51
CA PRO A 283 0.30 -17.46 0.34
C PRO A 283 1.21 -18.07 -0.73
N THR A 284 2.00 -19.09 -0.36
CA THR A 284 2.92 -19.84 -1.22
C THR A 284 2.25 -20.92 -2.09
N SER A 285 0.92 -21.09 -2.01
CA SER A 285 0.20 -22.13 -2.75
C SER A 285 0.14 -21.84 -4.27
N PRO A 286 0.67 -22.71 -5.15
CA PRO A 286 0.68 -22.47 -6.61
C PRO A 286 -0.70 -22.30 -7.27
N LEU A 287 -1.79 -22.65 -6.58
CA LEU A 287 -3.16 -22.57 -7.10
C LEU A 287 -3.64 -21.13 -7.37
N VAL A 288 -3.06 -20.13 -6.70
CA VAL A 288 -3.49 -18.72 -6.82
C VAL A 288 -3.26 -18.17 -8.24
N ASN A 289 -2.18 -18.59 -8.90
CA ASN A 289 -1.73 -18.03 -10.18
C ASN A 289 -2.41 -18.65 -11.43
N VAL A 290 -3.34 -19.59 -11.27
CA VAL A 290 -3.90 -20.40 -12.38
C VAL A 290 -5.37 -20.04 -12.71
N MET A 291 -5.98 -19.09 -12.00
CA MET A 291 -7.42 -18.81 -12.12
C MET A 291 -7.91 -18.06 -13.39
N PRO A 292 -7.14 -17.20 -14.10
CA PRO A 292 -7.70 -16.39 -15.20
C PRO A 292 -8.19 -17.15 -16.45
N ASN A 293 -7.52 -18.25 -16.85
CA ASN A 293 -7.60 -18.77 -18.23
C ASN A 293 -8.36 -20.10 -18.39
N LEU A 294 -9.50 -20.29 -17.70
CA LEU A 294 -10.20 -21.59 -17.64
C LEU A 294 -11.75 -21.53 -17.79
N VAL A 295 -12.24 -20.70 -18.72
CA VAL A 295 -13.63 -20.73 -19.24
C VAL A 295 -13.62 -20.35 -20.74
N SER A 296 -14.44 -21.00 -21.56
CA SER A 296 -14.70 -20.60 -22.96
C SER A 296 -15.80 -19.54 -23.05
N SER A 297 -15.61 -18.52 -23.89
CA SER A 297 -16.46 -17.31 -24.00
C SER A 297 -17.97 -17.52 -23.94
N GLN A 298 -18.50 -18.58 -24.56
CA GLN A 298 -19.94 -18.89 -24.57
C GLN A 298 -20.53 -19.09 -23.17
N GLN A 299 -19.79 -19.72 -22.25
CA GLN A 299 -20.27 -19.93 -20.88
C GLN A 299 -20.22 -18.64 -20.04
N THR A 300 -19.45 -17.65 -20.46
CA THR A 300 -19.43 -16.32 -19.83
C THR A 300 -20.67 -15.52 -20.25
N SER A 301 -21.01 -15.52 -21.55
CA SER A 301 -22.19 -14.78 -22.06
C SER A 301 -23.50 -15.30 -21.47
N ASP A 302 -23.63 -16.61 -21.26
CA ASP A 302 -24.85 -17.21 -20.70
C ASP A 302 -25.03 -16.82 -19.22
N LEU A 303 -23.93 -16.67 -18.47
CA LEU A 303 -23.93 -16.17 -17.09
C LEU A 303 -24.19 -14.66 -17.01
N GLU A 304 -23.61 -13.88 -17.93
CA GLU A 304 -23.83 -12.44 -18.03
C GLU A 304 -25.28 -12.12 -18.42
N ALA A 305 -25.89 -12.91 -19.31
CA ALA A 305 -27.31 -12.81 -19.64
C ALA A 305 -28.22 -13.12 -18.43
N PHE A 306 -27.89 -14.15 -17.64
CA PHE A 306 -28.61 -14.48 -16.41
C PHE A 306 -28.52 -13.35 -15.36
N VAL A 307 -27.35 -12.71 -15.21
CA VAL A 307 -27.17 -11.55 -14.31
C VAL A 307 -27.87 -10.30 -14.85
N ALA A 308 -27.84 -10.05 -16.16
CA ALA A 308 -28.49 -8.90 -16.80
C ALA A 308 -30.03 -8.93 -16.69
N GLY A 309 -30.64 -10.11 -16.56
CA GLY A 309 -32.07 -10.26 -16.30
C GLY A 309 -32.54 -9.73 -14.93
N TYR A 310 -31.65 -9.64 -13.94
CA TYR A 310 -31.99 -9.25 -12.56
C TYR A 310 -31.91 -7.72 -12.33
N LYS A 311 -32.60 -6.93 -13.16
CA LYS A 311 -32.91 -5.53 -12.84
C LYS A 311 -34.06 -5.46 -11.84
N ILE A 312 -33.74 -5.12 -10.59
CA ILE A 312 -34.74 -4.68 -9.61
C ILE A 312 -35.24 -3.28 -10.06
N PRO A 313 -36.57 -3.04 -10.16
CA PRO A 313 -37.09 -1.71 -10.49
C PRO A 313 -36.82 -0.70 -9.37
N ASP A 314 -36.56 0.55 -9.74
CA ASP A 314 -36.60 1.67 -8.79
C ASP A 314 -38.03 1.84 -8.21
N PRO A 315 -38.17 2.25 -6.94
CA PRO A 315 -39.48 2.53 -6.36
C PRO A 315 -40.16 3.72 -7.07
N PRO A 316 -41.48 3.67 -7.32
CA PRO A 316 -42.18 4.72 -8.06
C PRO A 316 -42.17 6.05 -7.29
N ALA A 317 -41.71 7.11 -7.94
CA ALA A 317 -41.62 8.43 -7.34
C ALA A 317 -43.02 8.99 -6.96
N GLY A 318 -43.13 9.51 -5.74
CA GLY A 318 -44.30 10.28 -5.28
C GLY A 318 -45.29 9.58 -4.34
N VAL A 319 -45.03 8.33 -3.92
CA VAL A 319 -45.89 7.64 -2.93
C VAL A 319 -45.30 7.76 -1.52
N THR A 320 -45.99 8.49 -0.64
CA THR A 320 -45.72 8.47 0.81
C THR A 320 -46.22 7.17 1.43
N PRO A 321 -45.41 6.40 2.19
CA PRO A 321 -45.87 5.17 2.83
C PRO A 321 -46.97 5.41 3.87
N ASP A 322 -47.97 4.53 3.90
CA ASP A 322 -48.93 4.43 5.01
C ASP A 322 -48.25 3.76 6.22
N PRO A 323 -48.13 4.42 7.38
CA PRO A 323 -47.45 3.87 8.55
C PRO A 323 -48.21 2.71 9.21
N ASN A 324 -49.48 2.47 8.87
CA ASN A 324 -50.30 1.37 9.40
C ASN A 324 -50.55 0.25 8.38
N ALA A 325 -50.03 0.36 7.15
CA ALA A 325 -50.12 -0.73 6.19
C ALA A 325 -49.33 -1.95 6.71
N PRO A 326 -49.86 -3.18 6.61
CA PRO A 326 -49.13 -4.38 7.01
C PRO A 326 -47.85 -4.50 6.18
N LYS A 327 -46.68 -4.39 6.84
CA LYS A 327 -45.36 -4.41 6.19
C LYS A 327 -45.30 -5.57 5.17
N PRO A 328 -44.93 -5.32 3.90
CA PRO A 328 -44.84 -6.39 2.91
C PRO A 328 -43.85 -7.45 3.41
N ALA A 329 -44.23 -8.72 3.28
CA ALA A 329 -43.44 -9.83 3.81
C ALA A 329 -41.99 -9.80 3.29
N ARG A 330 -41.03 -10.05 4.19
CA ARG A 330 -39.58 -9.99 3.95
C ARG A 330 -39.21 -10.51 2.55
N PRO A 331 -38.36 -9.80 1.79
CA PRO A 331 -38.12 -10.11 0.38
C PRO A 331 -37.63 -11.55 0.20
N LYS A 332 -38.34 -12.32 -0.64
CA LYS A 332 -38.13 -13.77 -0.83
C LYS A 332 -36.80 -14.14 -1.51
N THR A 333 -36.00 -13.15 -1.88
CA THR A 333 -34.90 -13.23 -2.85
C THR A 333 -33.78 -14.20 -2.47
N LEU A 334 -33.37 -14.25 -1.20
CA LEU A 334 -32.36 -15.22 -0.75
C LEU A 334 -32.90 -16.66 -0.72
N GLN A 335 -34.17 -16.86 -0.33
CA GLN A 335 -34.80 -18.18 -0.34
C GLN A 335 -35.07 -18.66 -1.77
N GLU A 336 -35.47 -17.76 -2.68
CA GLU A 336 -35.66 -18.06 -4.09
C GLU A 336 -34.33 -18.36 -4.79
N LEU A 337 -33.25 -17.61 -4.49
CA LEU A 337 -31.90 -17.92 -4.97
C LEU A 337 -31.40 -19.28 -4.43
N TYR A 338 -31.58 -19.56 -3.14
CA TYR A 338 -31.29 -20.88 -2.55
C TYR A 338 -32.09 -21.99 -3.22
N ASN A 339 -33.39 -21.78 -3.48
CA ASN A 339 -34.26 -22.75 -4.14
C ASN A 339 -33.83 -23.01 -5.59
N GLN A 340 -33.45 -21.96 -6.34
CA GLN A 340 -32.95 -22.07 -7.72
C GLN A 340 -31.59 -22.79 -7.77
N ILE A 341 -30.64 -22.43 -6.89
CA ILE A 341 -29.35 -23.13 -6.75
C ILE A 341 -29.59 -24.59 -6.36
N SER A 342 -30.50 -24.85 -5.41
CA SER A 342 -30.87 -26.21 -5.00
C SER A 342 -31.61 -26.99 -6.07
N ALA A 343 -32.22 -26.34 -7.07
CA ALA A 343 -32.82 -26.98 -8.23
C ALA A 343 -31.75 -27.31 -9.28
N ALA A 344 -30.83 -26.39 -9.57
CA ALA A 344 -29.71 -26.60 -10.48
C ALA A 344 -28.74 -27.68 -9.98
N LEU A 345 -28.45 -27.71 -8.67
CA LEU A 345 -27.67 -28.80 -8.06
C LEU A 345 -28.43 -30.14 -8.11
N ARG A 346 -29.76 -30.13 -8.05
CA ARG A 346 -30.59 -31.35 -8.20
C ARG A 346 -30.67 -31.84 -9.65
N SER A 347 -30.65 -30.96 -10.66
CA SER A 347 -30.53 -31.40 -12.06
C SER A 347 -29.14 -31.95 -12.36
N VAL A 348 -28.07 -31.29 -11.88
CA VAL A 348 -26.69 -31.80 -11.98
C VAL A 348 -26.53 -33.16 -11.29
N LYS A 349 -27.17 -33.39 -10.13
CA LYS A 349 -27.23 -34.72 -9.50
C LYS A 349 -27.96 -35.73 -10.40
N LYS A 350 -29.15 -35.39 -10.92
CA LYS A 350 -29.96 -36.28 -11.76
C LYS A 350 -29.25 -36.75 -13.04
N ASP A 351 -28.41 -35.90 -13.64
CA ASP A 351 -27.61 -36.26 -14.82
C ASP A 351 -26.36 -37.10 -14.45
N ALA A 352 -25.83 -36.93 -13.23
CA ALA A 352 -24.66 -37.65 -12.74
C ALA A 352 -24.99 -39.01 -12.10
N ASP A 353 -26.18 -39.18 -11.52
CA ASP A 353 -26.70 -40.45 -10.99
C ASP A 353 -26.75 -41.56 -12.06
N GLN A 354 -26.69 -41.20 -13.36
CA GLN A 354 -26.55 -42.14 -14.49
C GLN A 354 -25.14 -42.76 -14.63
N LYS A 355 -24.17 -42.38 -13.78
CA LYS A 355 -22.79 -42.92 -13.78
C LYS A 355 -22.40 -43.43 -12.39
N PRO A 356 -22.36 -44.77 -12.16
CA PRO A 356 -22.43 -45.36 -10.82
C PRO A 356 -21.24 -45.09 -9.89
N ILE A 357 -20.12 -44.56 -10.39
CA ILE A 357 -18.92 -44.24 -9.60
C ILE A 357 -18.91 -42.77 -9.13
N LEU A 358 -19.65 -41.87 -9.79
CA LEU A 358 -19.72 -40.46 -9.36
C LEU A 358 -20.65 -40.27 -8.16
N GLY A 359 -21.76 -41.00 -8.11
CA GLY A 359 -22.83 -40.79 -7.14
C GLY A 359 -22.38 -40.80 -5.68
N SER A 360 -21.47 -41.70 -5.27
CA SER A 360 -21.01 -41.80 -3.88
C SER A 360 -20.08 -40.66 -3.44
N LEU A 361 -19.16 -40.24 -4.31
CA LEU A 361 -18.29 -39.07 -4.07
C LEU A 361 -19.07 -37.76 -4.12
N GLN A 362 -20.08 -37.68 -4.99
CA GLN A 362 -21.01 -36.56 -5.01
C GLN A 362 -21.92 -36.55 -3.79
N ASP A 363 -22.46 -37.67 -3.30
CA ASP A 363 -23.30 -37.66 -2.09
C ASP A 363 -22.51 -37.29 -0.84
N LEU A 364 -21.22 -37.63 -0.74
CA LEU A 364 -20.35 -37.14 0.32
C LEU A 364 -20.16 -35.61 0.22
N THR A 365 -19.91 -35.10 -0.99
CA THR A 365 -19.73 -33.66 -1.24
C THR A 365 -21.05 -32.88 -1.01
N PHE A 366 -22.17 -33.46 -1.42
CA PHE A 366 -23.51 -32.91 -1.30
C PHE A 366 -23.96 -32.92 0.16
N LYS A 367 -23.72 -34.00 0.91
CA LYS A 367 -23.90 -34.05 2.37
C LYS A 367 -23.08 -32.99 3.07
N VAL A 368 -21.76 -32.92 2.84
CA VAL A 368 -20.92 -31.88 3.48
C VAL A 368 -21.44 -30.47 3.16
N LEU A 369 -21.90 -30.22 1.93
CA LEU A 369 -22.50 -28.94 1.56
C LEU A 369 -23.85 -28.68 2.26
N THR A 370 -24.76 -29.66 2.32
CA THR A 370 -26.05 -29.52 3.01
C THR A 370 -25.92 -29.49 4.52
N ASP A 371 -24.97 -30.22 5.10
CA ASP A 371 -24.73 -30.29 6.55
C ASP A 371 -24.07 -29.00 7.04
N VAL A 372 -23.14 -28.42 6.28
CA VAL A 372 -22.58 -27.07 6.57
C VAL A 372 -23.65 -25.98 6.44
N VAL A 373 -24.58 -26.10 5.49
CA VAL A 373 -25.71 -25.16 5.35
C VAL A 373 -26.75 -25.34 6.46
N MET A 374 -27.15 -26.58 6.77
CA MET A 374 -28.13 -26.90 7.83
C MET A 374 -27.58 -26.57 9.22
N ALA A 375 -26.32 -26.90 9.51
CA ALA A 375 -25.68 -26.53 10.77
C ALA A 375 -25.60 -25.01 10.95
N LYS A 376 -25.48 -24.23 9.87
CA LYS A 376 -25.49 -22.75 9.93
C LYS A 376 -26.90 -22.15 9.99
N TRP A 377 -27.93 -22.90 9.59
CA TRP A 377 -29.35 -22.47 9.60
C TRP A 377 -30.08 -22.83 10.91
N LEU A 378 -29.76 -23.97 11.54
CA LEU A 378 -30.41 -24.43 12.78
C LEU A 378 -29.96 -23.71 14.07
N MET A 379 -28.96 -22.83 13.99
CA MET A 379 -28.39 -22.06 15.11
C MET A 379 -29.23 -20.81 15.48
N SER A 380 -30.56 -20.91 15.49
CA SER A 380 -31.44 -19.76 15.70
C SER A 380 -32.44 -19.92 16.85
N ASP A 381 -32.28 -20.92 17.73
CA ASP A 381 -33.24 -21.17 18.82
C ASP A 381 -32.60 -21.76 20.09
N ALA A 382 -33.22 -21.51 21.24
CA ALA A 382 -32.53 -21.31 22.52
C ALA A 382 -32.22 -22.57 23.38
N ASN A 383 -32.12 -23.77 22.81
CA ASN A 383 -31.88 -25.03 23.56
C ASN A 383 -30.66 -25.80 23.05
N ALA A 384 -29.50 -25.14 23.10
CA ALA A 384 -28.26 -25.55 22.44
C ALA A 384 -27.52 -26.74 23.12
N ASP A 385 -27.03 -26.50 24.34
CA ASP A 385 -25.78 -27.14 24.80
C ASP A 385 -25.92 -28.62 25.13
N ALA A 386 -27.07 -29.02 25.71
CA ALA A 386 -27.33 -30.39 26.14
C ALA A 386 -27.29 -31.42 24.99
N VAL A 387 -27.74 -31.02 23.78
CA VAL A 387 -27.72 -31.89 22.59
C VAL A 387 -26.31 -31.99 22.00
N ARG A 388 -25.51 -30.91 22.11
CA ARG A 388 -24.13 -30.88 21.61
C ARG A 388 -23.17 -31.66 22.53
N GLN A 389 -23.39 -31.63 23.85
CA GLN A 389 -22.64 -32.46 24.82
C GLN A 389 -22.76 -33.96 24.48
N HIS A 390 -23.98 -34.51 24.51
CA HIS A 390 -24.20 -35.95 24.43
C HIS A 390 -23.76 -36.59 23.09
N VAL A 391 -23.80 -35.82 22.00
CA VAL A 391 -23.30 -36.26 20.68
C VAL A 391 -21.76 -36.31 20.64
N ASN A 392 -21.05 -35.42 21.34
CA ASN A 392 -19.59 -35.50 21.43
C ASN A 392 -19.15 -36.70 22.28
N ASP A 393 -19.83 -36.99 23.38
CA ASP A 393 -19.47 -38.10 24.29
C ASP A 393 -19.53 -39.47 23.57
N HIS A 394 -20.57 -39.72 22.77
CA HIS A 394 -20.67 -40.95 21.96
C HIS A 394 -19.71 -40.97 20.76
N LEU A 395 -19.38 -39.82 20.16
CA LEU A 395 -18.34 -39.76 19.11
C LEU A 395 -16.93 -40.01 19.66
N ALA A 396 -16.65 -39.63 20.91
CA ALA A 396 -15.38 -39.94 21.56
C ALA A 396 -15.20 -41.45 21.77
N SER A 397 -16.18 -42.11 22.42
CA SER A 397 -16.19 -43.58 22.58
C SER A 397 -16.07 -44.30 21.24
N PHE A 398 -16.83 -43.88 20.22
CA PHE A 398 -16.77 -44.48 18.89
C PHE A 398 -15.39 -44.35 18.22
N ILE A 399 -14.67 -43.24 18.45
CA ILE A 399 -13.32 -43.05 17.92
C ILE A 399 -12.30 -43.92 18.67
N GLU A 400 -12.43 -44.10 19.99
CA GLU A 400 -11.57 -45.02 20.74
C GLU A 400 -11.78 -46.48 20.29
N ASP A 401 -13.03 -46.91 20.10
CA ASP A 401 -13.36 -48.23 19.55
C ASP A 401 -12.86 -48.42 18.10
N LEU A 402 -12.93 -47.39 17.26
CA LEU A 402 -12.44 -47.46 15.86
C LEU A 402 -10.90 -47.54 15.79
N VAL A 403 -10.20 -46.90 16.73
CA VAL A 403 -8.74 -46.98 16.86
C VAL A 403 -8.31 -48.35 17.44
N ALA A 404 -9.12 -48.93 18.34
CA ALA A 404 -8.84 -50.24 18.94
C ALA A 404 -9.14 -51.43 18.01
N SER A 405 -10.11 -51.32 17.08
CA SER A 405 -10.67 -52.46 16.34
C SER A 405 -9.95 -52.83 15.03
N GLY A 406 -9.14 -51.93 14.46
CA GLY A 406 -8.08 -52.25 13.47
C GLY A 406 -8.46 -53.08 12.23
N SER A 407 -9.74 -53.11 11.83
CA SER A 407 -10.28 -54.06 10.83
C SER A 407 -11.10 -53.37 9.73
N SER A 408 -11.35 -54.11 8.65
CA SER A 408 -11.52 -53.54 7.31
C SER A 408 -12.97 -53.46 6.77
N ASP A 409 -14.00 -53.59 7.60
CA ASP A 409 -15.39 -53.78 7.15
C ASP A 409 -16.35 -52.64 7.58
N TYR A 410 -16.18 -51.50 6.93
CA TYR A 410 -16.94 -50.26 7.20
C TYR A 410 -18.46 -50.29 6.89
N PRO A 411 -19.00 -51.04 5.89
CA PRO A 411 -20.42 -50.96 5.55
C PRO A 411 -21.36 -51.37 6.69
N GLN A 412 -21.02 -52.44 7.42
CA GLN A 412 -21.86 -52.99 8.47
C GLN A 412 -21.95 -52.06 9.68
N ILE A 413 -20.82 -51.43 10.03
CA ILE A 413 -20.72 -50.43 11.11
C ILE A 413 -21.61 -49.21 10.80
N PHE A 414 -21.60 -48.74 9.55
CA PHE A 414 -22.40 -47.58 9.14
C PHE A 414 -23.92 -47.84 9.19
N ALA A 415 -24.35 -49.08 8.96
CA ALA A 415 -25.76 -49.47 9.06
C ALA A 415 -26.29 -49.46 10.50
N ASP A 416 -25.54 -50.04 11.46
CA ASP A 416 -25.95 -50.12 12.87
C ASP A 416 -26.04 -48.73 13.52
N ILE A 417 -25.12 -47.82 13.15
CA ILE A 417 -25.13 -46.41 13.58
C ILE A 417 -26.43 -45.70 13.18
N LEU A 418 -26.86 -45.84 11.92
CA LEU A 418 -28.08 -45.20 11.42
C LEU A 418 -29.34 -45.76 12.11
N GLY A 419 -29.40 -47.07 12.36
CA GLY A 419 -30.49 -47.70 13.10
C GLY A 419 -30.60 -47.23 14.56
N ARG A 420 -29.47 -47.08 15.26
CA ARG A 420 -29.43 -46.59 16.65
C ARG A 420 -29.87 -45.13 16.75
N ILE A 421 -29.43 -44.27 15.82
CA ILE A 421 -29.82 -42.85 15.79
C ILE A 421 -31.33 -42.70 15.60
N ASP A 422 -31.92 -43.40 14.62
CA ASP A 422 -33.38 -43.39 14.37
C ASP A 422 -34.19 -43.90 15.58
N THR A 423 -33.67 -44.93 16.28
CA THR A 423 -34.30 -45.47 17.50
C THR A 423 -34.31 -44.44 18.64
N LEU A 424 -33.21 -43.70 18.85
CA LEU A 424 -33.12 -42.67 19.90
C LEU A 424 -34.03 -41.47 19.62
N TYR A 425 -34.14 -41.03 18.37
CA TYR A 425 -35.08 -39.96 17.99
C TYR A 425 -36.54 -40.34 18.26
N LYS A 426 -36.90 -41.61 18.05
CA LYS A 426 -38.26 -42.13 18.32
C LYS A 426 -38.54 -42.33 19.82
N ALA A 427 -37.54 -42.73 20.60
CA ALA A 427 -37.69 -42.93 22.05
C ALA A 427 -37.89 -41.61 22.83
N ALA A 428 -37.33 -40.49 22.35
CA ALA A 428 -37.41 -39.19 23.01
C ALA A 428 -38.56 -38.27 22.50
N GLY A 429 -39.26 -38.66 21.43
CA GLY A 429 -40.45 -37.94 20.93
C GLY A 429 -40.20 -36.55 20.33
N LEU A 430 -38.97 -36.20 19.97
CA LEU A 430 -38.56 -34.86 19.50
C LEU A 430 -37.81 -34.92 18.16
N THR A 431 -37.78 -33.81 17.43
CA THR A 431 -37.01 -33.62 16.18
C THR A 431 -35.84 -32.63 16.36
N LYS A 432 -34.78 -32.73 15.55
CA LYS A 432 -33.42 -32.21 15.83
C LYS A 432 -33.14 -30.70 15.55
N PRO A 433 -32.64 -29.93 16.55
CA PRO A 433 -31.92 -28.65 16.39
C PRO A 433 -30.39 -28.78 16.66
N ALA A 434 -29.63 -27.66 16.69
CA ALA A 434 -28.19 -27.64 17.03
C ALA A 434 -27.63 -26.24 17.40
N ALA A 435 -26.83 -26.12 18.49
CA ALA A 435 -25.91 -24.98 18.69
C ALA A 435 -24.83 -25.18 19.79
N ASP A 436 -23.82 -24.30 19.67
CA ASP A 436 -22.61 -23.87 20.43
C ASP A 436 -21.59 -24.99 20.83
N ASP A 437 -20.25 -24.90 20.93
CA ASP A 437 -19.18 -23.96 20.50
C ASP A 437 -17.90 -24.80 20.17
N ASP A 438 -16.70 -24.24 20.39
CA ASP A 438 -15.37 -24.85 20.45
C ASP A 438 -14.56 -24.84 19.11
N ALA A 439 -14.07 -23.65 18.75
CA ALA A 439 -13.33 -23.34 17.51
C ALA A 439 -11.99 -24.11 17.31
N ALA A 440 -11.45 -24.78 18.34
CA ALA A 440 -10.14 -25.44 18.29
C ALA A 440 -10.07 -26.64 17.31
N LYS A 441 -11.20 -27.30 17.02
CA LYS A 441 -11.24 -28.59 16.31
C LYS A 441 -10.99 -28.47 14.79
N LEU A 442 -11.19 -27.30 14.19
CA LEU A 442 -11.04 -27.07 12.74
C LEU A 442 -9.60 -27.18 12.22
N GLY A 443 -8.59 -26.89 13.06
CA GLY A 443 -7.17 -26.98 12.68
C GLY A 443 -6.65 -28.39 12.40
N ASN A 444 -7.43 -29.43 12.72
CA ASN A 444 -7.08 -30.82 12.48
C ASN A 444 -7.72 -31.37 11.19
N LEU A 445 -8.91 -30.90 10.82
CA LEU A 445 -9.60 -31.34 9.60
C LEU A 445 -8.83 -30.92 8.32
N GLY A 446 -8.30 -29.70 8.28
CA GLY A 446 -7.44 -29.24 7.18
C GLY A 446 -6.17 -30.08 7.01
N ARG A 447 -5.58 -30.54 8.14
CA ARG A 447 -4.41 -31.45 8.12
C ARG A 447 -4.76 -32.85 7.64
N ALA A 448 -5.94 -33.37 7.99
CA ALA A 448 -6.44 -34.66 7.48
C ALA A 448 -6.67 -34.63 5.95
N ILE A 449 -7.28 -33.55 5.43
CA ILE A 449 -7.51 -33.38 3.97
C ILE A 449 -6.19 -33.28 3.21
N TYR A 450 -5.18 -32.59 3.76
CA TYR A 450 -3.83 -32.53 3.18
C TYR A 450 -3.05 -33.86 3.26
N ALA A 451 -3.32 -34.69 4.27
CA ALA A 451 -2.77 -36.05 4.33
C ALA A 451 -3.43 -36.98 3.29
N LEU A 452 -4.75 -36.93 3.15
CA LEU A 452 -5.52 -37.73 2.18
C LEU A 452 -5.08 -37.45 0.74
N SER A 453 -4.92 -36.18 0.35
CA SER A 453 -4.47 -35.81 -1.01
C SER A 453 -3.04 -36.30 -1.34
N LYS A 454 -2.24 -36.62 -0.33
CA LYS A 454 -0.87 -37.16 -0.47
C LYS A 454 -0.79 -38.70 -0.51
N SER A 455 -1.86 -39.39 -0.13
CA SER A 455 -1.89 -40.86 0.02
C SER A 455 -2.30 -41.63 -1.25
N ALA A 456 -2.83 -40.95 -2.26
CA ALA A 456 -3.45 -41.56 -3.43
C ALA A 456 -2.46 -42.15 -4.45
N LYS A 457 -1.92 -43.34 -4.17
CA LYS A 457 -1.41 -44.29 -5.18
C LYS A 457 -2.36 -45.50 -5.30
N PRO A 458 -3.41 -45.43 -6.12
CA PRO A 458 -4.29 -46.58 -6.36
C PRO A 458 -3.57 -47.63 -7.23
N THR A 459 -3.41 -48.84 -6.72
CA THR A 459 -2.96 -50.00 -7.50
C THR A 459 -4.17 -50.81 -7.95
N GLY A 460 -4.43 -50.84 -9.27
CA GLY A 460 -5.28 -51.87 -9.88
C GLY A 460 -6.78 -51.56 -10.09
N VAL A 461 -7.12 -50.50 -10.84
CA VAL A 461 -8.41 -50.43 -11.57
C VAL A 461 -8.16 -49.89 -12.99
N THR A 462 -8.69 -50.56 -14.01
CA THR A 462 -8.55 -50.16 -15.42
C THR A 462 -9.66 -49.20 -15.85
N ALA A 463 -9.48 -47.93 -15.54
CA ALA A 463 -10.12 -46.80 -16.22
C ALA A 463 -9.05 -45.72 -16.45
N SER A 464 -9.25 -44.86 -17.46
CA SER A 464 -8.30 -43.77 -17.75
C SER A 464 -8.16 -42.83 -16.54
N THR A 465 -6.97 -42.84 -15.94
CA THR A 465 -6.65 -42.04 -14.74
C THR A 465 -6.58 -40.54 -15.05
N ALA A 466 -6.47 -40.15 -16.32
CA ALA A 466 -6.62 -38.77 -16.76
C ALA A 466 -8.08 -38.29 -16.67
N ASP A 467 -9.02 -39.09 -17.18
CA ASP A 467 -10.45 -38.71 -17.26
C ASP A 467 -11.11 -38.65 -15.87
N GLN A 468 -10.80 -39.61 -15.00
CA GLN A 468 -11.28 -39.57 -13.62
C GLN A 468 -10.72 -38.37 -12.85
N LYS A 469 -9.42 -38.06 -13.03
CA LYS A 469 -8.80 -36.88 -12.42
C LYS A 469 -9.45 -35.59 -12.96
N ALA A 470 -9.66 -35.48 -14.26
CA ALA A 470 -10.32 -34.33 -14.88
C ALA A 470 -11.76 -34.13 -14.39
N GLN A 471 -12.51 -35.23 -14.17
CA GLN A 471 -13.88 -35.17 -13.62
C GLN A 471 -13.90 -34.73 -12.15
N THR A 472 -13.00 -35.26 -11.31
CA THR A 472 -12.86 -34.82 -9.91
C THR A 472 -12.40 -33.36 -9.82
N ASP A 473 -11.42 -32.94 -10.63
CA ASP A 473 -10.99 -31.54 -10.75
C ASP A 473 -12.16 -30.64 -11.18
N THR A 474 -13.01 -31.10 -12.11
CA THR A 474 -14.17 -30.35 -12.60
C THR A 474 -15.24 -30.19 -11.52
N LEU A 475 -15.55 -31.25 -10.75
CA LEU A 475 -16.50 -31.18 -9.63
C LEU A 475 -15.96 -30.30 -8.50
N PHE A 476 -14.67 -30.40 -8.17
CA PHE A 476 -14.03 -29.53 -7.17
C PHE A 476 -14.04 -28.05 -7.60
N ARG A 477 -13.74 -27.77 -8.88
CA ARG A 477 -13.86 -26.42 -9.46
C ARG A 477 -15.30 -25.91 -9.47
N ALA A 478 -16.29 -26.77 -9.70
CA ALA A 478 -17.71 -26.39 -9.63
C ALA A 478 -18.14 -26.06 -8.19
N ALA A 479 -17.73 -26.85 -7.20
CA ALA A 479 -18.00 -26.57 -5.79
C ALA A 479 -17.33 -25.27 -5.32
N LEU A 480 -16.07 -25.03 -5.70
CA LEU A 480 -15.37 -23.76 -5.42
C LEU A 480 -16.08 -22.57 -6.08
N ARG A 481 -16.45 -22.68 -7.37
CA ARG A 481 -17.24 -21.64 -8.08
C ARG A 481 -18.57 -21.35 -7.39
N LEU A 482 -19.26 -22.37 -6.88
CA LEU A 482 -20.49 -22.21 -6.11
C LEU A 482 -20.24 -21.42 -4.82
N ILE A 483 -19.25 -21.84 -4.01
CA ILE A 483 -18.87 -21.16 -2.76
C ILE A 483 -18.50 -19.70 -3.03
N SER A 484 -17.68 -19.43 -4.05
CA SER A 484 -17.35 -18.07 -4.48
C SER A 484 -18.58 -17.28 -4.91
N SER A 485 -19.51 -17.87 -5.68
CA SER A 485 -20.73 -17.18 -6.11
C SER A 485 -21.66 -16.81 -4.94
N VAL A 486 -21.77 -17.67 -3.92
CA VAL A 486 -22.54 -17.39 -2.70
C VAL A 486 -21.84 -16.32 -1.85
N GLN A 487 -20.51 -16.38 -1.72
CA GLN A 487 -19.71 -15.36 -1.03
C GLN A 487 -19.85 -13.99 -1.72
N THR A 488 -19.71 -13.92 -3.05
CA THR A 488 -19.94 -12.71 -3.84
C THR A 488 -21.39 -12.22 -3.75
N GLY A 489 -22.37 -13.13 -3.69
CA GLY A 489 -23.78 -12.81 -3.48
C GLY A 489 -24.04 -12.15 -2.13
N ALA A 490 -23.47 -12.67 -1.04
CA ALA A 490 -23.57 -12.10 0.30
C ALA A 490 -22.92 -10.71 0.38
N TYR A 491 -21.71 -10.54 -0.15
CA TYR A 491 -21.07 -9.22 -0.23
C TYR A 491 -21.86 -8.22 -1.10
N ARG A 492 -22.43 -8.66 -2.22
CA ARG A 492 -23.30 -7.81 -3.05
C ARG A 492 -24.56 -7.38 -2.29
N HIS A 493 -25.16 -8.29 -1.52
CA HIS A 493 -26.33 -7.96 -0.70
C HIS A 493 -26.00 -6.95 0.41
N LEU A 494 -24.91 -7.18 1.15
CA LEU A 494 -24.38 -6.23 2.14
C LEU A 494 -24.12 -4.85 1.53
N ASN A 495 -23.41 -4.80 0.39
CA ASN A 495 -23.12 -3.54 -0.29
C ASN A 495 -24.38 -2.80 -0.75
N ASN A 496 -25.43 -3.52 -1.18
CA ASN A 496 -26.71 -2.92 -1.57
C ASN A 496 -27.47 -2.35 -0.36
N LEU A 497 -27.48 -3.05 0.77
CA LEU A 497 -28.06 -2.57 2.03
C LEU A 497 -27.30 -1.34 2.55
N GLU A 498 -25.97 -1.40 2.55
CA GLU A 498 -25.14 -0.27 2.97
C GLU A 498 -25.30 0.95 2.05
N GLN A 499 -25.40 0.76 0.72
CA GLN A 499 -25.72 1.86 -0.20
C GLN A 499 -27.10 2.48 0.09
N SER A 500 -28.06 1.69 0.55
CA SER A 500 -29.37 2.18 0.96
C SER A 500 -29.27 2.94 2.29
N LEU A 501 -28.46 2.46 3.23
CA LEU A 501 -28.20 3.13 4.51
C LEU A 501 -27.45 4.45 4.33
N ARG A 502 -26.44 4.52 3.46
CA ARG A 502 -25.76 5.77 3.05
C ARG A 502 -26.75 6.79 2.45
N LYS A 503 -27.71 6.34 1.62
CA LYS A 503 -28.73 7.22 1.00
C LYS A 503 -29.79 7.72 1.99
N LEU A 504 -30.21 6.88 2.94
CA LEU A 504 -31.34 7.16 3.83
C LEU A 504 -30.95 7.73 5.19
N PHE A 505 -29.71 7.51 5.66
CA PHE A 505 -29.25 8.00 6.97
C PHE A 505 -28.07 8.97 6.83
N PRO A 506 -28.32 10.30 6.81
CA PRO A 506 -27.27 11.30 6.57
C PRO A 506 -26.10 11.26 7.56
N LEU A 507 -26.33 10.89 8.82
CA LEU A 507 -25.25 10.73 9.79
C LEU A 507 -24.30 9.58 9.41
N TYR A 508 -24.83 8.43 9.01
CA TYR A 508 -24.01 7.31 8.55
C TYR A 508 -23.20 7.70 7.31
N ASN A 509 -23.81 8.42 6.36
CA ASN A 509 -23.09 8.94 5.20
C ASN A 509 -21.95 9.90 5.59
N ASN A 510 -22.21 10.84 6.50
CA ASN A 510 -21.18 11.78 6.98
C ASN A 510 -20.01 11.06 7.71
N ILE A 511 -20.31 10.01 8.50
CA ILE A 511 -19.31 9.16 9.15
C ILE A 511 -18.45 8.46 8.09
N VAL A 512 -19.10 7.83 7.11
CA VAL A 512 -18.48 7.14 5.97
C VAL A 512 -17.57 8.09 5.17
N GLU A 513 -18.08 9.23 4.69
CA GLU A 513 -17.31 10.16 3.87
C GLU A 513 -16.10 10.73 4.60
N ARG A 514 -16.25 11.09 5.89
CA ARG A 514 -15.13 11.57 6.71
C ARG A 514 -14.10 10.46 6.94
N ALA A 515 -14.54 9.23 7.19
CA ALA A 515 -13.67 8.07 7.36
C ALA A 515 -12.91 7.71 6.07
N GLU A 516 -13.60 7.70 4.93
CA GLU A 516 -12.99 7.48 3.61
C GLU A 516 -12.01 8.59 3.24
N ARG A 517 -12.26 9.86 3.65
CA ARG A 517 -11.29 10.95 3.50
C ARG A 517 -10.07 10.72 4.38
N VAL A 518 -10.26 10.45 5.69
CA VAL A 518 -9.16 10.18 6.64
C VAL A 518 -8.28 9.03 6.18
N VAL A 519 -8.88 7.91 5.77
CA VAL A 519 -8.14 6.71 5.33
C VAL A 519 -7.46 6.88 3.96
N ARG A 520 -7.84 7.90 3.17
CA ARG A 520 -7.17 8.31 1.92
C ARG A 520 -6.19 9.48 2.09
N THR A 521 -6.13 10.10 3.27
CA THR A 521 -5.13 11.12 3.62
C THR A 521 -3.76 10.47 3.77
N MET A 522 -2.72 11.01 3.12
CA MET A 522 -1.36 10.48 3.18
C MET A 522 -0.27 11.55 3.03
N PRO A 523 0.92 11.30 3.60
CA PRO A 523 2.09 12.17 3.46
C PRO A 523 2.50 12.40 1.99
N PRO A 524 2.87 13.64 1.60
CA PRO A 524 3.20 13.98 0.21
C PRO A 524 4.52 13.41 -0.31
N SER A 525 5.48 13.03 0.54
CA SER A 525 6.86 12.71 0.13
C SER A 525 6.97 11.70 -1.02
N GLY A 526 6.16 10.63 -1.01
CA GLY A 526 6.15 9.63 -2.09
C GLY A 526 5.77 10.21 -3.46
N ALA A 527 4.71 11.02 -3.51
CA ALA A 527 4.29 11.71 -4.73
C ALA A 527 5.35 12.71 -5.20
N ILE A 528 5.95 13.45 -4.27
CA ILE A 528 7.04 14.41 -4.54
C ILE A 528 8.28 13.71 -5.12
N ALA A 529 8.68 12.55 -4.60
CA ALA A 529 9.80 11.79 -5.15
C ALA A 529 9.52 11.24 -6.56
N GLY A 530 8.27 10.88 -6.87
CA GLY A 530 7.86 10.52 -8.23
C GLY A 530 8.03 11.71 -9.17
N LEU A 531 7.53 12.88 -8.75
CA LEU A 531 7.65 14.13 -9.47
C LEU A 531 9.12 14.58 -9.64
N TYR A 532 10.00 14.36 -8.66
CA TYR A 532 11.44 14.59 -8.82
C TYR A 532 12.02 13.69 -9.92
N ALA A 533 11.75 12.38 -9.89
CA ALA A 533 12.24 11.46 -10.90
C ALA A 533 11.70 11.78 -12.31
N ALA A 534 10.45 12.24 -12.41
CA ALA A 534 9.87 12.71 -13.68
C ALA A 534 10.54 13.99 -14.18
N VAL A 535 10.66 15.03 -13.33
CA VAL A 535 11.26 16.32 -13.70
C VAL A 535 12.75 16.16 -14.06
N ASP A 536 13.50 15.36 -13.31
CA ASP A 536 14.91 15.09 -13.58
C ASP A 536 15.10 14.40 -14.94
N ARG A 537 14.35 13.32 -15.20
CA ARG A 537 14.40 12.58 -16.47
C ARG A 537 13.98 13.44 -17.67
N ASP A 538 12.91 14.21 -17.51
CA ASP A 538 12.28 14.93 -18.62
C ASP A 538 12.91 16.31 -18.87
N ARG A 539 13.61 16.91 -17.88
CA ARG A 539 14.10 18.30 -17.91
C ARG A 539 15.49 18.55 -17.27
N GLY A 540 16.14 17.53 -16.69
CA GLY A 540 17.41 17.65 -15.97
C GLY A 540 17.26 18.15 -14.53
N VAL A 541 18.10 17.65 -13.61
CA VAL A 541 18.02 17.93 -12.15
C VAL A 541 18.16 19.42 -11.79
N TRP A 542 18.72 20.24 -12.68
CA TRP A 542 18.80 21.69 -12.56
C TRP A 542 17.45 22.41 -12.70
N LYS A 543 16.43 21.76 -13.29
CA LYS A 543 15.04 22.27 -13.30
C LYS A 543 14.41 22.08 -11.92
N ALA A 544 14.03 23.19 -11.29
CA ALA A 544 13.29 23.18 -10.02
C ALA A 544 12.01 22.31 -10.10
N PRO A 545 11.79 21.33 -9.19
CA PRO A 545 10.64 20.42 -9.19
C PRO A 545 9.37 21.09 -8.61
N ALA A 546 8.92 22.15 -9.27
CA ALA A 546 7.72 22.93 -8.94
C ALA A 546 7.05 23.49 -10.21
N ASN A 547 5.81 23.98 -10.06
CA ASN A 547 4.86 24.27 -11.14
C ASN A 547 4.60 23.01 -12.01
N VAL A 548 4.38 21.88 -11.33
CA VAL A 548 4.01 20.57 -11.89
C VAL A 548 2.86 20.02 -11.05
N SER A 549 1.88 19.38 -11.70
CA SER A 549 0.67 18.85 -11.06
C SER A 549 0.87 17.43 -10.57
N LEU A 550 0.26 17.09 -9.44
CA LEU A 550 0.29 15.75 -8.86
C LEU A 550 -0.82 14.85 -9.45
N ALA A 551 -0.45 13.63 -9.81
CA ALA A 551 -1.38 12.59 -10.24
C ALA A 551 -2.02 11.89 -9.04
N SER A 552 -3.25 11.40 -9.24
CA SER A 552 -4.04 10.64 -8.26
C SER A 552 -4.35 11.38 -6.94
N VAL A 553 -4.56 12.70 -7.01
CA VAL A 553 -4.97 13.54 -5.87
C VAL A 553 -6.31 14.21 -6.18
N SER A 554 -7.34 13.96 -5.36
CA SER A 554 -8.66 14.62 -5.49
C SER A 554 -8.84 15.78 -4.53
N ALA A 555 -8.13 15.81 -3.39
CA ALA A 555 -8.14 16.93 -2.46
C ALA A 555 -6.83 17.04 -1.67
N LEU A 556 -6.71 18.13 -0.92
CA LEU A 556 -5.70 18.31 0.12
C LEU A 556 -6.38 18.23 1.50
N THR A 557 -5.61 18.06 2.58
CA THR A 557 -6.16 18.18 3.94
C THR A 557 -6.58 19.63 4.25
N HIS A 558 -5.74 20.60 3.88
CA HIS A 558 -5.99 22.05 3.92
C HIS A 558 -5.84 22.72 2.53
N GLN A 559 -6.39 23.92 2.32
CA GLN A 559 -6.22 24.71 1.09
C GLN A 559 -5.35 25.95 1.34
N ILE A 560 -4.05 25.84 1.06
CA ILE A 560 -3.11 26.96 1.23
C ILE A 560 -3.30 27.98 0.09
N ASP A 561 -3.68 29.21 0.47
CA ASP A 561 -3.79 30.35 -0.44
C ASP A 561 -2.44 31.10 -0.58
N SER A 562 -2.45 32.31 -1.15
CA SER A 562 -1.21 33.07 -1.35
C SER A 562 -0.72 33.79 -0.10
N PHE A 563 -1.59 34.03 0.89
CA PHE A 563 -1.23 34.66 2.17
C PHE A 563 -0.72 33.60 3.15
N GLY A 564 -1.41 32.46 3.27
CA GLY A 564 -0.95 31.30 4.03
C GLY A 564 0.40 30.75 3.55
N GLN A 565 0.74 30.90 2.26
CA GLN A 565 2.06 30.53 1.76
C GLN A 565 3.18 31.52 2.15
N GLU A 566 2.89 32.79 2.43
CA GLU A 566 3.93 33.80 2.65
C GLU A 566 4.86 33.40 3.81
N SER A 567 4.27 32.97 4.92
CA SER A 567 4.96 32.47 6.11
C SER A 567 5.63 31.10 5.94
N LEU A 568 5.37 30.36 4.85
CA LEU A 568 5.99 29.05 4.55
C LEU A 568 7.33 29.19 3.84
N ASN A 569 7.41 30.09 2.87
CA ASN A 569 8.60 30.27 2.04
C ASN A 569 9.74 30.93 2.83
N ILE A 570 9.42 31.91 3.69
CA ILE A 570 10.36 32.65 4.56
C ILE A 570 9.73 32.80 5.95
N ASP A 571 10.51 32.56 7.00
CA ASP A 571 10.32 33.23 8.28
C ASP A 571 11.50 34.20 8.51
N VAL A 572 11.19 35.38 9.03
CA VAL A 572 12.13 36.49 9.22
C VAL A 572 13.01 36.35 10.47
N THR A 573 12.64 35.48 11.42
CA THR A 573 13.38 35.31 12.69
C THR A 573 14.45 34.22 12.59
N GLY A 574 14.26 33.22 11.72
CA GLY A 574 15.25 32.16 11.45
C GLY A 574 14.65 30.79 11.06
N GLY A 575 13.34 30.73 10.82
CA GLY A 575 12.61 29.51 10.50
C GLY A 575 13.00 28.90 9.14
N LYS A 576 12.77 27.59 9.06
CA LYS A 576 13.10 26.76 7.88
C LYS A 576 11.98 26.83 6.85
N SER A 577 12.34 26.86 5.56
CA SER A 577 11.35 26.90 4.49
C SER A 577 10.63 25.55 4.36
N VAL A 578 9.33 25.61 4.07
CA VAL A 578 8.48 24.44 3.76
C VAL A 578 7.77 24.73 2.45
N ASN A 579 7.68 23.73 1.57
CA ASN A 579 7.15 23.91 0.22
C ASN A 579 5.63 23.62 0.21
N ALA A 580 4.84 24.60 -0.23
CA ALA A 580 3.40 24.46 -0.34
C ALA A 580 2.99 23.63 -1.56
N ILE A 581 1.99 22.76 -1.39
CA ILE A 581 1.21 22.13 -2.47
C ILE A 581 -0.15 22.84 -2.49
N ARG A 582 -0.60 23.30 -3.67
CA ARG A 582 -1.72 24.26 -3.77
C ARG A 582 -2.71 23.90 -4.89
N PRO A 583 -4.02 24.09 -4.68
CA PRO A 583 -5.02 23.90 -5.72
C PRO A 583 -5.00 25.07 -6.72
N PHE A 584 -5.05 24.76 -8.02
CA PHE A 584 -5.19 25.74 -9.09
C PHE A 584 -6.31 25.33 -10.05
N VAL A 585 -7.29 26.21 -10.23
CA VAL A 585 -8.42 26.00 -11.15
C VAL A 585 -7.91 25.71 -12.57
N GLY A 586 -8.38 24.62 -13.17
CA GLY A 586 -7.94 24.17 -14.50
C GLY A 586 -6.53 23.57 -14.57
N LYS A 587 -5.82 23.41 -13.44
CA LYS A 587 -4.47 22.81 -13.40
C LYS A 587 -4.29 21.69 -12.36
N GLY A 588 -5.24 21.50 -11.45
CA GLY A 588 -5.16 20.49 -10.39
C GLY A 588 -4.32 20.95 -9.20
N PHE A 589 -3.64 20.02 -8.53
CA PHE A 589 -2.85 20.29 -7.33
C PHE A 589 -1.38 20.44 -7.70
N LEU A 590 -0.89 21.69 -7.72
CA LEU A 590 0.48 21.99 -8.12
C LEU A 590 1.43 22.02 -6.92
N VAL A 591 2.61 21.43 -7.09
CA VAL A 591 3.74 21.68 -6.19
C VAL A 591 4.22 23.12 -6.43
N TRP A 592 4.13 23.97 -5.40
CA TRP A 592 4.31 25.43 -5.51
C TRP A 592 5.44 25.97 -4.61
N GLY A 593 6.46 25.14 -4.37
CA GLY A 593 7.72 25.54 -3.72
C GLY A 593 8.87 24.64 -4.17
N ALA A 594 10.08 25.21 -4.27
CA ALA A 594 11.31 24.50 -4.65
C ALA A 594 12.52 24.89 -3.76
N ARG A 595 12.26 25.18 -2.49
CA ARG A 595 13.27 25.58 -1.50
C ARG A 595 13.76 24.38 -0.67
N THR A 596 15.06 24.37 -0.36
CA THR A 596 15.59 23.49 0.71
C THR A 596 15.11 24.00 2.07
N LEU A 597 15.32 23.25 3.15
CA LEU A 597 15.05 23.75 4.51
C LEU A 597 15.91 25.01 4.82
N MET A 598 17.02 25.18 4.13
CA MET A 598 17.93 26.33 4.22
C MET A 598 17.51 27.51 3.30
N GLY A 599 16.20 27.68 3.03
CA GLY A 599 15.71 28.65 2.04
C GLY A 599 16.02 30.14 2.32
N ASN A 600 16.46 30.51 3.52
CA ASN A 600 16.94 31.87 3.80
C ASN A 600 18.39 32.11 3.33
N ASP A 601 19.21 31.07 3.13
CA ASP A 601 20.57 31.20 2.61
C ASP A 601 20.61 31.68 1.15
N ASN A 602 21.74 32.22 0.68
CA ASN A 602 21.94 32.74 -0.68
C ASN A 602 22.65 31.77 -1.63
N GLU A 603 23.24 30.67 -1.15
CA GLU A 603 23.90 29.64 -1.97
C GLU A 603 22.97 28.43 -2.19
N TRP A 604 22.47 27.85 -1.11
CA TRP A 604 21.76 26.57 -1.07
C TRP A 604 20.23 26.68 -0.98
N ARG A 605 19.66 27.86 -1.27
CA ARG A 605 18.22 28.15 -1.21
C ARG A 605 17.36 27.12 -1.94
N TYR A 606 17.80 26.66 -3.11
CA TYR A 606 16.96 25.94 -4.07
C TYR A 606 17.34 24.46 -4.21
N ILE A 607 16.33 23.61 -4.27
CA ILE A 607 16.44 22.15 -4.35
C ILE A 607 17.25 21.72 -5.57
N SER A 608 16.96 22.29 -6.75
CA SER A 608 17.66 21.93 -7.99
C SER A 608 19.14 22.34 -7.98
N VAL A 609 19.51 23.41 -7.29
CA VAL A 609 20.91 23.81 -7.12
C VAL A 609 21.64 22.76 -6.26
N ARG A 610 21.14 22.42 -5.07
CA ARG A 610 21.84 21.43 -4.23
C ARG A 610 21.85 20.02 -4.86
N ARG A 611 20.76 19.59 -5.49
CA ARG A 611 20.71 18.27 -6.14
C ARG A 611 21.60 18.18 -7.39
N PHE A 612 21.77 19.27 -8.15
CA PHE A 612 22.77 19.33 -9.22
C PHE A 612 24.20 19.23 -8.67
N PHE A 613 24.50 19.93 -7.57
CA PHE A 613 25.80 19.78 -6.89
C PHE A 613 26.04 18.33 -6.43
N ASN A 614 25.10 17.67 -5.74
CA ASN A 614 25.22 16.25 -5.38
C ASN A 614 25.56 15.37 -6.60
N MET A 615 24.82 15.54 -7.70
CA MET A 615 25.01 14.78 -8.94
C MET A 615 26.41 14.98 -9.53
N VAL A 616 26.87 16.22 -9.65
CA VAL A 616 28.20 16.51 -10.22
C VAL A 616 29.32 16.05 -9.30
N GLU A 617 29.22 16.31 -8.00
CA GLU A 617 30.17 15.85 -6.98
C GLU A 617 30.37 14.32 -7.06
N GLU A 618 29.27 13.55 -7.14
CA GLU A 618 29.31 12.09 -7.22
C GLU A 618 29.74 11.54 -8.60
N SER A 619 29.27 12.16 -9.69
CA SER A 619 29.65 11.77 -11.07
C SER A 619 31.15 11.94 -11.31
N VAL A 620 31.72 13.07 -10.86
CA VAL A 620 33.16 13.34 -10.92
C VAL A 620 33.90 12.32 -10.05
N LYS A 621 33.55 12.19 -8.77
CA LYS A 621 34.17 11.25 -7.81
C LYS A 621 34.24 9.81 -8.33
N LYS A 622 33.16 9.29 -8.91
CA LYS A 622 33.14 7.94 -9.51
C LYS A 622 33.99 7.86 -10.78
N SER A 623 33.89 8.86 -11.66
CA SER A 623 34.58 8.85 -12.97
C SER A 623 36.08 9.16 -12.89
N THR A 624 36.56 9.79 -11.82
CA THR A 624 38.00 10.06 -11.61
C THR A 624 38.69 9.00 -10.73
N TYR A 625 38.00 7.92 -10.33
CA TYR A 625 38.56 6.89 -9.44
C TYR A 625 39.81 6.19 -10.02
N TRP A 626 39.94 6.12 -11.35
CA TRP A 626 41.14 5.60 -12.02
C TRP A 626 42.42 6.41 -11.73
N ALA A 627 42.31 7.67 -11.30
CA ALA A 627 43.46 8.51 -10.96
C ALA A 627 44.09 8.16 -9.60
N VAL A 628 43.47 7.28 -8.81
CA VAL A 628 44.01 6.84 -7.53
C VAL A 628 45.18 5.86 -7.78
N PHE A 629 46.34 6.16 -7.20
CA PHE A 629 47.64 5.49 -7.42
C PHE A 629 48.32 5.73 -8.78
N GLU A 630 47.78 6.59 -9.65
CA GLU A 630 48.53 7.10 -10.80
C GLU A 630 49.66 8.05 -10.36
N PRO A 631 50.74 8.22 -11.16
CA PRO A 631 51.80 9.17 -10.85
C PRO A 631 51.28 10.61 -10.72
N ASN A 632 51.53 11.25 -9.58
CA ASN A 632 51.04 12.61 -9.27
C ASN A 632 51.83 13.70 -10.02
N ASP A 633 51.70 13.74 -11.34
CA ASP A 633 52.40 14.65 -12.25
C ASP A 633 51.45 15.56 -13.07
N SER A 634 52.02 16.48 -13.84
CA SER A 634 51.25 17.40 -14.67
C SER A 634 50.44 16.73 -15.79
N ASN A 635 50.78 15.51 -16.19
CA ASN A 635 50.02 14.74 -17.18
C ASN A 635 48.73 14.19 -16.55
N LEU A 636 48.81 13.66 -15.33
CA LEU A 636 47.64 13.25 -14.55
C LEU A 636 46.71 14.45 -14.30
N TRP A 637 47.27 15.57 -13.84
CA TRP A 637 46.51 16.80 -13.55
C TRP A 637 45.73 17.27 -14.78
N MET A 638 46.38 17.34 -15.94
CA MET A 638 45.73 17.77 -17.19
C MET A 638 44.67 16.78 -17.66
N LYS A 639 44.91 15.46 -17.59
CA LYS A 639 43.91 14.44 -17.95
C LYS A 639 42.64 14.56 -17.10
N VAL A 640 42.78 14.65 -15.78
CA VAL A 640 41.63 14.77 -14.86
C VAL A 640 40.92 16.10 -15.08
N LYS A 641 41.66 17.21 -15.20
CA LYS A 641 41.10 18.53 -15.50
C LYS A 641 40.27 18.54 -16.78
N SER A 642 40.81 18.08 -17.91
CA SER A 642 40.09 18.11 -19.18
C SER A 642 38.87 17.17 -19.22
N SER A 643 38.88 16.06 -18.47
CA SER A 643 37.69 15.22 -18.27
C SER A 643 36.56 15.99 -17.57
N ILE A 644 36.88 16.73 -16.50
CA ILE A 644 35.91 17.55 -15.75
C ILE A 644 35.43 18.76 -16.57
N GLU A 645 36.33 19.46 -17.27
CA GLU A 645 35.97 20.59 -18.12
C GLU A 645 35.06 20.18 -19.29
N ALA A 646 35.29 19.02 -19.91
CA ALA A 646 34.41 18.50 -20.96
C ALA A 646 32.99 18.19 -20.44
N TYR A 647 32.89 17.57 -19.26
CA TYR A 647 31.59 17.27 -18.63
C TYR A 647 30.81 18.53 -18.25
N LEU A 648 31.48 19.52 -17.66
CA LEU A 648 30.83 20.79 -17.29
C LEU A 648 30.47 21.64 -18.52
N HIS A 649 31.24 21.56 -19.61
CA HIS A 649 30.87 22.12 -20.91
C HIS A 649 29.57 21.49 -21.44
N GLU A 650 29.45 20.16 -21.43
CA GLU A 650 28.22 19.46 -21.83
C GLU A 650 27.01 19.92 -20.99
N LYS A 651 27.17 20.00 -19.66
CA LYS A 651 26.11 20.47 -18.76
C LYS A 651 25.76 21.95 -18.96
N ARG A 652 26.71 22.80 -19.38
CA ARG A 652 26.39 24.17 -19.83
C ARG A 652 25.60 24.19 -21.14
N MET A 653 25.98 23.36 -22.12
CA MET A 653 25.26 23.23 -23.39
C MET A 653 23.83 22.67 -23.22
N GLN A 654 23.60 21.87 -22.17
CA GLN A 654 22.27 21.41 -21.72
C GLN A 654 21.49 22.46 -20.90
N GLY A 655 22.07 23.64 -20.66
CA GLY A 655 21.43 24.74 -19.93
C GLY A 655 21.39 24.58 -18.40
N ALA A 656 22.24 23.73 -17.82
CA ALA A 656 22.33 23.54 -16.37
C ALA A 656 23.13 24.64 -15.66
N LEU A 657 24.12 25.20 -16.36
CA LEU A 657 25.01 26.25 -15.87
C LEU A 657 24.70 27.59 -16.56
N ALA A 658 24.72 28.68 -15.78
CA ALA A 658 24.52 30.03 -16.24
C ALA A 658 25.86 30.66 -16.67
N GLY A 659 25.98 31.04 -17.94
CA GLY A 659 27.16 31.72 -18.48
C GLY A 659 27.19 31.72 -20.00
N VAL A 660 27.63 32.82 -20.61
CA VAL A 660 27.70 32.96 -22.08
C VAL A 660 28.87 32.15 -22.62
N THR A 661 29.98 32.12 -21.90
CA THR A 661 31.16 31.27 -22.13
C THR A 661 31.31 30.21 -21.04
N ASP A 662 32.15 29.21 -21.30
CA ASP A 662 32.49 28.19 -20.30
C ASP A 662 33.10 28.81 -19.04
N LYS A 663 33.94 29.84 -19.19
CA LYS A 663 34.64 30.54 -18.08
C LYS A 663 33.70 31.33 -17.16
N ASP A 664 32.55 31.76 -17.66
CA ASP A 664 31.51 32.41 -16.84
C ASP A 664 30.73 31.38 -16.02
N ALA A 665 30.61 30.17 -16.55
CA ALA A 665 29.77 29.10 -16.03
C ALA A 665 30.50 28.14 -15.09
N PHE A 666 31.78 27.87 -15.33
CA PHE A 666 32.62 27.03 -14.47
C PHE A 666 34.12 27.33 -14.59
N VAL A 667 34.87 26.92 -13.57
CA VAL A 667 36.34 26.96 -13.54
C VAL A 667 36.85 25.68 -12.86
N VAL A 668 37.81 25.01 -13.49
CA VAL A 668 38.53 23.86 -12.93
C VAL A 668 40.01 24.23 -12.76
N ASN A 669 40.50 24.31 -11.53
CA ASN A 669 41.92 24.55 -11.24
C ASN A 669 42.58 23.28 -10.70
N VAL A 670 43.80 23.02 -11.17
CA VAL A 670 44.69 22.00 -10.59
C VAL A 670 46.14 22.36 -10.93
N GLY A 671 47.05 22.21 -9.96
CA GLY A 671 48.49 22.20 -10.21
C GLY A 671 49.34 22.79 -9.08
N LEU A 672 50.64 22.51 -9.15
CA LEU A 672 51.66 23.11 -8.28
C LEU A 672 51.60 24.65 -8.37
N ASN A 673 51.60 25.32 -7.22
CA ASN A 673 51.44 26.77 -7.06
C ASN A 673 50.10 27.34 -7.59
N SER A 674 49.11 26.49 -7.88
CA SER A 674 47.74 26.88 -8.22
C SER A 674 46.74 26.35 -7.18
N THR A 675 46.74 25.05 -6.93
CA THR A 675 45.88 24.38 -5.93
C THR A 675 46.67 23.51 -4.95
N MET A 676 47.93 23.20 -5.26
CA MET A 676 48.80 22.33 -4.48
C MET A 676 50.14 23.03 -4.19
N THR A 677 50.67 22.82 -3.01
CA THR A 677 52.06 23.13 -2.67
C THR A 677 52.99 21.97 -3.04
N ALA A 678 54.31 22.16 -2.93
CA ALA A 678 55.25 21.05 -3.04
C ALA A 678 55.06 20.00 -1.94
N GLN A 679 54.59 20.41 -0.75
CA GLN A 679 54.31 19.50 0.37
C GLN A 679 53.10 18.61 0.07
N ASP A 680 52.04 19.15 -0.54
CA ASP A 680 50.86 18.36 -0.94
C ASP A 680 51.26 17.22 -1.90
N ILE A 681 52.14 17.49 -2.86
CA ILE A 681 52.64 16.49 -3.81
C ILE A 681 53.50 15.44 -3.11
N LEU A 682 54.38 15.83 -2.17
CA LEU A 682 55.19 14.90 -1.36
C LEU A 682 54.35 14.02 -0.43
N GLU A 683 53.19 14.52 0.01
CA GLU A 683 52.19 13.76 0.78
C GLU A 683 51.22 12.96 -0.12
N GLY A 684 51.43 12.93 -1.44
CA GLY A 684 50.61 12.18 -2.40
C GLY A 684 49.21 12.76 -2.64
N ARG A 685 48.97 14.02 -2.26
CA ARG A 685 47.67 14.69 -2.42
C ARG A 685 47.51 15.23 -3.84
N LEU A 686 46.31 15.08 -4.39
CA LEU A 686 45.87 15.75 -5.62
C LEU A 686 44.67 16.65 -5.28
N ILE A 687 44.87 17.97 -5.32
CA ILE A 687 43.85 18.96 -4.96
C ILE A 687 43.35 19.63 -6.24
N ILE A 688 42.04 19.54 -6.48
CA ILE A 688 41.35 20.10 -7.65
C ILE A 688 40.25 21.03 -7.12
N GLU A 689 40.26 22.31 -7.52
CA GLU A 689 39.13 23.20 -7.28
C GLU A 689 38.16 23.13 -8.45
N ILE A 690 36.87 22.90 -8.17
CA ILE A 690 35.79 22.97 -9.15
C ILE A 690 34.82 24.06 -8.67
N LYS A 691 34.56 25.04 -9.53
CA LYS A 691 33.65 26.17 -9.27
C LYS A 691 32.62 26.20 -10.40
N MET A 692 31.32 26.31 -10.10
CA MET A 692 30.25 26.25 -11.10
C MET A 692 29.02 27.08 -10.73
N ALA A 693 28.47 27.80 -11.72
CA ALA A 693 27.35 28.72 -11.59
C ALA A 693 26.04 28.05 -12.05
N VAL A 694 25.39 27.30 -11.17
CA VAL A 694 24.15 26.56 -11.50
C VAL A 694 22.97 27.52 -11.71
N VAL A 695 22.13 27.26 -12.72
CA VAL A 695 20.92 28.04 -13.02
C VAL A 695 19.96 28.05 -11.82
N ARG A 696 19.44 29.24 -11.48
CA ARG A 696 18.49 29.46 -10.38
C ARG A 696 17.06 29.67 -10.92
N PRO A 697 16.02 29.14 -10.26
CA PRO A 697 14.63 29.35 -10.69
C PRO A 697 14.17 30.80 -10.48
N ALA A 698 13.34 31.30 -11.40
CA ALA A 698 12.62 32.56 -11.23
C ALA A 698 11.39 32.35 -10.32
N GLU A 699 11.57 32.54 -9.01
CA GLU A 699 10.52 32.36 -8.00
C GLU A 699 9.49 33.52 -8.01
N PHE A 700 9.91 34.74 -8.33
CA PHE A 700 9.08 35.94 -8.33
C PHE A 700 9.11 36.63 -9.70
N ILE A 701 7.93 36.93 -10.26
CA ILE A 701 7.77 37.66 -11.53
C ILE A 701 7.04 38.97 -11.23
N ILE A 702 7.75 40.10 -11.31
CA ILE A 702 7.23 41.42 -10.95
C ILE A 702 6.94 42.22 -12.22
N MET A 703 5.66 42.27 -12.63
CA MET A 703 5.20 43.11 -13.74
C MET A 703 4.94 44.54 -13.24
N ARG A 704 5.62 45.53 -13.84
CA ARG A 704 5.48 46.95 -13.51
C ARG A 704 4.80 47.68 -14.67
N PHE A 705 3.49 47.92 -14.53
CA PHE A 705 2.73 48.71 -15.49
C PHE A 705 2.94 50.21 -15.22
N MET A 706 3.15 50.98 -16.28
CA MET A 706 3.33 52.44 -16.22
C MET A 706 2.42 53.07 -17.28
N HIS A 707 1.61 54.05 -16.88
CA HIS A 707 0.79 54.79 -17.84
C HIS A 707 1.68 55.75 -18.64
N LYS A 708 1.92 55.42 -19.91
CA LYS A 708 2.57 56.35 -20.85
C LYS A 708 1.51 57.32 -21.37
N MET A 709 1.70 58.61 -21.11
CA MET A 709 0.90 59.68 -21.71
C MET A 709 1.05 59.67 -23.24
N GLN A 710 0.00 60.08 -23.96
CA GLN A 710 0.07 60.23 -25.40
C GLN A 710 1.05 61.38 -25.76
N GLU A 711 2.09 61.05 -26.52
CA GLU A 711 3.14 61.99 -26.96
C GLU A 711 2.86 62.61 -28.34
N SER A 712 1.83 62.12 -29.04
CA SER A 712 1.32 62.60 -30.34
C SER A 712 -0.14 62.18 -30.52
#